data_AF-A0A3N5WWY5-F1
#
_entry.id   AF-A0A3N5WWY5-F1
#
_cell.length_a   1.000
_cell.length_b   1.000
_cell.length_c   1.000
_cell.angle_alpha   90.00
_cell.angle_beta   90.00
_cell.angle_gamma   90.00
#
_symmetry.space_group_name_H-M   'P 1'
#
loop_
_entity.id
_entity.type
_entity.pdbx_description
1 polymer ?
#
loop_
_entity_poly.entity_id
_entity_poly.type
_entity_poly.pdbx_seq_one_letter_code
_entity_poly.pdbx_strand_id
1 'polypeptide(L)'
;LVVALAADNGKSFTNSVGLLMLRIEPGTFVMGTLADRDHWTDQPAHQVSITYPFYVSETEVTTKAFREFRRDFRGNAKHEPYVTGLSWHEAVAFCQWLSRKEGKPYRLPTEAEWEYVARAGWEPGAARPAVGQANPMGVKNLLTGPREWCRDWFVEYSFEAQTDPVGPAAGLVKVVRGGALDLEERNDPKIDFYTPHVRLAVGPAFGTYSAPELPPLSSTTDTPRTGLVGLWFENPDLTDPQDLISIERIDNSWNNDPRGAGSWSALWLGEIQAPATGDVTFEAEADTGLRLRIGATTVIDGWGRDRPRKGAIRMTEGQRLPIELAYYKDRGDSFVRLYWSWGGRKRELVPASALTHTAVQAETIRAQAKAPNLPGEHGIGFRIVQAPLPATPPSAPEIPLVQQFVKQTRAHVSEGPDPSKPFYRKRDMLPTPLENTSPAGIDAAGLHPSFRGHNHSPGLEVLPNGDVLQVIYTSYHEYEPGVSLIASRLRFGAEEWDFPSRLVDEVGVNDASPLLWTDDQTVHLYWGHPKMEEGAFPFQWISSTDSGATWSEIQFPKFAGPIGDHTKQPINNAFRGLDGTIYVASDGSGGRSVLWASKDEGKTWYDTVGRTPGRHTTYVLLKDGSILGLGGKNTDIDGFMPQAISRDGGRTWDVSKSPFPRLGTNQRPTLIRLQSGRLLVAGDFVLHNDGSQPAGI
;
A
#
# COMPACT_ATOMS: atom_id res chain seq x y z
N LEU A 1 0.87 -27.69 -31.77
CA LEU A 1 0.47 -28.80 -30.88
C LEU A 1 -1.04 -28.71 -30.69
N VAL A 2 -1.80 -29.72 -31.11
CA VAL A 2 -3.26 -29.76 -30.98
C VAL A 2 -3.59 -30.16 -29.54
N VAL A 3 -4.20 -29.24 -28.77
CA VAL A 3 -4.72 -29.56 -27.43
C VAL A 3 -6.04 -30.29 -27.63
N ALA A 4 -6.14 -31.54 -27.14
CA ALA A 4 -7.36 -32.31 -27.15
C ALA A 4 -8.41 -31.65 -26.23
N LEU A 5 -9.52 -31.21 -26.80
CA LEU A 5 -10.74 -30.87 -26.05
C LEU A 5 -11.29 -32.16 -25.43
N ALA A 6 -11.27 -32.26 -24.11
CA ALA A 6 -11.96 -33.34 -23.40
C ALA A 6 -13.48 -33.16 -23.55
N ALA A 7 -14.18 -34.27 -23.81
CA ALA A 7 -15.63 -34.29 -24.03
C ALA A 7 -16.42 -33.88 -22.76
N ASP A 8 -17.40 -32.99 -22.94
CA ASP A 8 -18.40 -32.65 -21.93
C ASP A 8 -19.26 -33.88 -21.60
N ASN A 9 -19.21 -34.34 -20.36
CA ASN A 9 -19.99 -35.49 -19.89
C ASN A 9 -21.28 -35.08 -19.14
N GLY A 10 -21.66 -33.80 -19.21
CA GLY A 10 -22.80 -33.22 -18.50
C GLY A 10 -22.57 -32.95 -17.02
N LYS A 11 -21.41 -33.33 -16.46
CA LYS A 11 -21.01 -33.08 -15.06
C LYS A 11 -19.78 -32.19 -14.94
N SER A 12 -18.87 -32.25 -15.91
CA SER A 12 -17.68 -31.39 -15.98
C SER A 12 -17.11 -31.30 -17.39
N PHE A 13 -16.31 -30.26 -17.64
CA PHE A 13 -15.51 -30.11 -18.86
C PHE A 13 -14.22 -29.32 -18.58
N THR A 14 -13.21 -29.41 -19.45
CA THR A 14 -12.02 -28.56 -19.39
C THR A 14 -12.10 -27.47 -20.45
N ASN A 15 -11.98 -26.20 -20.07
CA ASN A 15 -12.09 -25.07 -21.00
C ASN A 15 -10.80 -24.85 -21.82
N SER A 16 -10.80 -23.87 -22.73
CA SER A 16 -9.69 -23.60 -23.65
C SER A 16 -8.41 -23.08 -22.99
N VAL A 17 -8.46 -22.72 -21.72
CA VAL A 17 -7.30 -22.28 -20.91
C VAL A 17 -6.85 -23.34 -19.89
N GLY A 18 -7.42 -24.55 -19.96
CA GLY A 18 -7.01 -25.70 -19.16
C GLY A 18 -7.58 -25.75 -17.75
N LEU A 19 -8.63 -24.97 -17.44
CA LEU A 19 -9.34 -25.04 -16.16
C LEU A 19 -10.43 -26.11 -16.22
N LEU A 20 -10.48 -27.00 -15.21
CA LEU A 20 -11.58 -27.93 -15.03
C LEU A 20 -12.79 -27.19 -14.47
N MET A 21 -13.91 -27.27 -15.17
CA MET A 21 -15.19 -26.66 -14.83
C MET A 21 -16.14 -27.75 -14.33
N LEU A 22 -16.69 -27.56 -13.12
CA LEU A 22 -17.59 -28.50 -12.45
C LEU A 22 -19.01 -27.95 -12.44
N ARG A 23 -19.98 -28.78 -12.81
CA ARG A 23 -21.39 -28.39 -12.83
C ARG A 23 -21.96 -28.44 -11.41
N ILE A 24 -22.54 -27.34 -10.96
CA ILE A 24 -23.23 -27.19 -9.68
C ILE A 24 -24.74 -27.22 -9.94
N GLU A 25 -25.47 -28.03 -9.16
CA GLU A 25 -26.93 -28.14 -9.25
C GLU A 25 -27.62 -27.04 -8.42
N PRO A 26 -28.86 -26.63 -8.79
CA PRO A 26 -29.68 -25.75 -7.97
C PRO A 26 -29.87 -26.28 -6.55
N GLY A 27 -30.04 -25.36 -5.60
CA GLY A 27 -30.30 -25.73 -4.21
C GLY A 27 -30.59 -24.52 -3.34
N THR A 28 -30.76 -24.79 -2.05
CA THR A 28 -31.04 -23.77 -1.05
C THR A 28 -30.11 -23.98 0.13
N PHE A 29 -29.60 -22.89 0.68
CA PHE A 29 -28.67 -22.90 1.81
C PHE A 29 -28.92 -21.69 2.70
N VAL A 30 -28.30 -21.69 3.88
CA VAL A 30 -28.28 -20.54 4.78
C VAL A 30 -26.99 -19.76 4.50
N MET A 31 -27.15 -18.53 4.01
CA MET A 31 -26.07 -17.57 3.80
C MET A 31 -25.83 -16.81 5.10
N GLY A 32 -24.57 -16.56 5.45
CA GLY A 32 -24.22 -15.89 6.70
C GLY A 32 -24.24 -16.77 7.95
N THR A 33 -24.10 -16.15 9.13
CA THR A 33 -23.93 -16.84 10.42
C THR A 33 -24.90 -16.34 11.48
N LEU A 34 -25.24 -17.22 12.42
CA LEU A 34 -26.00 -16.91 13.64
C LEU A 34 -25.09 -16.59 14.84
N ALA A 35 -23.77 -16.50 14.61
CA ALA A 35 -22.79 -16.15 15.63
C ALA A 35 -23.00 -14.72 16.17
N ASP A 36 -22.24 -14.30 17.19
CA ASP A 36 -22.43 -13.01 17.85
C ASP A 36 -21.96 -11.80 17.02
N ARG A 37 -22.16 -10.58 17.53
CA ARG A 37 -21.99 -9.30 16.83
C ARG A 37 -20.60 -9.10 16.20
N ASP A 38 -19.55 -9.75 16.69
CA ASP A 38 -18.21 -9.62 16.13
C ASP A 38 -18.12 -10.26 14.71
N HIS A 39 -19.15 -11.02 14.32
CA HIS A 39 -19.37 -11.55 12.98
C HIS A 39 -20.34 -10.73 12.11
N TRP A 40 -20.52 -9.44 12.40
CA TRP A 40 -21.53 -8.60 11.72
C TRP A 40 -21.44 -8.61 10.18
N THR A 41 -20.24 -8.83 9.63
CA THR A 41 -20.02 -8.86 8.18
C THR A 41 -20.71 -10.05 7.52
N ASP A 42 -20.86 -11.18 8.22
CA ASP A 42 -21.59 -12.35 7.73
C ASP A 42 -23.01 -12.44 8.37
N GLN A 43 -23.54 -11.34 8.91
CA GLN A 43 -24.89 -11.27 9.50
C GLN A 43 -25.85 -10.38 8.72
N PRO A 44 -27.17 -10.64 8.86
CA PRO A 44 -27.78 -11.80 9.52
C PRO A 44 -27.72 -13.07 8.66
N ALA A 45 -27.82 -14.24 9.30
CA ALA A 45 -28.08 -15.48 8.58
C ALA A 45 -29.47 -15.46 7.93
N HIS A 46 -29.55 -15.79 6.65
CA HIS A 46 -30.80 -15.77 5.89
C HIS A 46 -30.80 -16.86 4.82
N GLN A 47 -32.00 -17.23 4.36
CA GLN A 47 -32.16 -18.31 3.38
C GLN A 47 -31.90 -17.79 1.96
N VAL A 48 -31.06 -18.49 1.21
CA VAL A 48 -30.77 -18.19 -0.19
C VAL A 48 -31.02 -19.40 -1.07
N SER A 49 -31.79 -19.20 -2.14
CA SER A 49 -32.04 -20.21 -3.17
C SER A 49 -31.31 -19.87 -4.46
N ILE A 50 -30.49 -20.80 -4.95
CA ILE A 50 -29.91 -20.78 -6.30
C ILE A 50 -30.78 -21.68 -7.18
N THR A 51 -31.48 -21.11 -8.16
CA THR A 51 -32.54 -21.83 -8.93
C THR A 51 -32.06 -22.41 -10.25
N TYR A 52 -30.84 -22.08 -10.66
CA TYR A 52 -30.27 -22.46 -11.95
C TYR A 52 -28.95 -23.22 -11.78
N PRO A 53 -28.65 -24.17 -12.68
CA PRO A 53 -27.35 -24.80 -12.71
C PRO A 53 -26.30 -23.85 -13.29
N PHE A 54 -25.07 -23.94 -12.80
CA PHE A 54 -23.93 -23.22 -13.34
C PHE A 54 -22.67 -24.09 -13.30
N TYR A 55 -21.64 -23.72 -14.05
CA TYR A 55 -20.32 -24.34 -13.92
C TYR A 55 -19.38 -23.42 -13.17
N VAL A 56 -18.58 -23.94 -12.24
CA VAL A 56 -17.53 -23.21 -11.52
C VAL A 56 -16.19 -23.92 -11.71
N SER A 57 -15.09 -23.17 -11.78
CA SER A 57 -13.76 -23.80 -11.85
C SER A 57 -13.42 -24.56 -10.56
N GLU A 58 -12.82 -25.75 -10.69
CA GLU A 58 -12.43 -26.62 -9.56
C GLU A 58 -11.52 -25.89 -8.58
N THR A 59 -10.58 -25.10 -9.10
CA THR A 59 -9.66 -24.25 -8.34
C THR A 59 -9.75 -22.80 -8.83
N GLU A 60 -9.01 -21.93 -8.17
CA GLU A 60 -8.70 -20.58 -8.60
C GLU A 60 -8.04 -20.58 -9.99
N VAL A 61 -8.15 -19.47 -10.71
CA VAL A 61 -7.48 -19.28 -11.99
C VAL A 61 -5.97 -19.37 -11.77
N THR A 62 -5.29 -20.17 -12.60
CA THR A 62 -3.84 -20.32 -12.51
C THR A 62 -3.12 -19.16 -13.18
N THR A 63 -1.91 -18.84 -12.71
CA THR A 63 -1.02 -17.88 -13.38
C THR A 63 -0.78 -18.29 -14.85
N LYS A 64 -0.71 -19.60 -15.12
CA LYS A 64 -0.61 -20.13 -16.49
C LYS A 64 -1.84 -19.78 -17.34
N ALA A 65 -3.06 -20.02 -16.82
CA ALA A 65 -4.29 -19.68 -17.52
C ALA A 65 -4.43 -18.16 -17.73
N PHE A 66 -4.08 -17.36 -16.73
CA PHE A 66 -4.11 -15.90 -16.84
C PHE A 66 -3.13 -15.36 -17.88
N ARG A 67 -1.96 -16.00 -18.06
CA ARG A 67 -0.97 -15.63 -19.08
C ARG A 67 -1.44 -15.82 -20.51
N GLU A 68 -2.49 -16.61 -20.76
CA GLU A 68 -3.15 -16.67 -22.07
C GLU A 68 -3.86 -15.36 -22.43
N PHE A 69 -4.33 -14.61 -21.42
CA PHE A 69 -4.92 -13.28 -21.55
C PHE A 69 -3.85 -12.18 -21.48
N ARG A 70 -2.94 -12.26 -20.50
CA ARG A 70 -1.85 -11.28 -20.28
C ARG A 70 -0.51 -11.98 -20.15
N ARG A 71 0.22 -12.10 -21.27
CA ARG A 71 1.48 -12.86 -21.36
C ARG A 71 2.59 -12.37 -20.43
N ASP A 72 2.63 -11.07 -20.16
CA ASP A 72 3.62 -10.39 -19.32
C ASP A 72 3.27 -10.43 -17.82
N PHE A 73 2.15 -11.02 -17.42
CA PHE A 73 1.76 -11.13 -16.01
C PHE A 73 2.80 -11.92 -15.21
N ARG A 74 3.36 -11.28 -14.17
CA ARG A 74 4.23 -11.91 -13.19
C ARG A 74 3.36 -12.44 -12.05
N GLY A 75 3.41 -13.75 -11.83
CA GLY A 75 2.69 -14.37 -10.72
C GLY A 75 3.36 -14.07 -9.39
N ASN A 76 2.59 -14.16 -8.31
CA ASN A 76 3.11 -14.10 -6.95
C ASN A 76 3.58 -15.50 -6.52
N ALA A 77 4.89 -15.65 -6.25
CA ALA A 77 5.50 -16.92 -5.85
C ALA A 77 4.84 -17.54 -4.59
N LYS A 78 4.32 -16.71 -3.67
CA LYS A 78 3.65 -17.17 -2.43
C LYS A 78 2.35 -17.93 -2.70
N HIS A 79 1.72 -17.69 -3.84
CA HIS A 79 0.39 -18.21 -4.18
C HIS A 79 0.40 -19.11 -5.42
N GLU A 80 1.57 -19.52 -5.90
CA GLU A 80 1.66 -20.47 -7.01
C GLU A 80 0.89 -21.77 -6.72
N PRO A 81 0.21 -22.36 -7.72
CA PRO A 81 0.17 -21.94 -9.13
C PRO A 81 -0.91 -20.88 -9.46
N TYR A 82 -1.62 -20.37 -8.46
CA TYR A 82 -2.79 -19.50 -8.65
C TYR A 82 -2.39 -18.05 -8.92
N VAL A 83 -3.25 -17.35 -9.67
CA VAL A 83 -3.05 -15.93 -9.99
C VAL A 83 -3.53 -15.09 -8.80
N THR A 84 -2.70 -14.16 -8.31
CA THR A 84 -3.05 -13.20 -7.25
C THR A 84 -2.39 -11.85 -7.51
N GLY A 85 -2.80 -10.80 -6.79
CA GLY A 85 -2.22 -9.45 -6.86
C GLY A 85 -2.83 -8.57 -7.96
N LEU A 86 -3.97 -8.99 -8.52
CA LEU A 86 -4.70 -8.27 -9.54
C LEU A 86 -5.96 -7.60 -8.97
N SER A 87 -6.35 -6.50 -9.59
CA SER A 87 -7.61 -5.80 -9.29
C SER A 87 -8.85 -6.60 -9.72
N TRP A 88 -9.99 -6.26 -9.14
CA TRP A 88 -11.28 -6.81 -9.54
C TRP A 88 -11.56 -6.57 -11.03
N HIS A 89 -11.19 -5.39 -11.54
CA HIS A 89 -11.36 -5.02 -12.96
C HIS A 89 -10.56 -5.94 -13.89
N GLU A 90 -9.36 -6.33 -13.50
CA GLU A 90 -8.52 -7.26 -14.28
C GLU A 90 -9.11 -8.68 -14.29
N ALA A 91 -9.68 -9.13 -13.17
CA ALA A 91 -10.36 -10.42 -13.05
C ALA A 91 -11.60 -10.46 -13.96
N VAL A 92 -12.39 -9.38 -13.97
CA VAL A 92 -13.54 -9.22 -14.88
C VAL A 92 -13.09 -9.15 -16.34
N ALA A 93 -12.01 -8.43 -16.64
CA ALA A 93 -11.47 -8.35 -18.00
C ALA A 93 -11.04 -9.72 -18.54
N PHE A 94 -10.42 -10.56 -17.70
CA PHE A 94 -10.11 -11.96 -18.03
C PHE A 94 -11.38 -12.75 -18.36
N CYS A 95 -12.43 -12.65 -17.54
CA CYS A 95 -13.70 -13.33 -17.76
C CYS A 95 -14.36 -12.89 -19.09
N GLN A 96 -14.35 -11.58 -19.39
CA GLN A 96 -14.90 -11.04 -20.64
C GLN A 96 -14.09 -11.51 -21.86
N TRP A 97 -12.76 -11.53 -21.75
CA TRP A 97 -11.90 -12.05 -22.81
C TRP A 97 -12.18 -13.54 -23.07
N LEU A 98 -12.26 -14.35 -22.02
CA LEU A 98 -12.56 -15.78 -22.13
C LEU A 98 -13.95 -16.00 -22.73
N SER A 99 -14.92 -15.16 -22.36
CA SER A 99 -16.27 -15.19 -22.94
C SER A 99 -16.27 -14.99 -24.45
N ARG A 100 -15.51 -13.99 -24.92
CA ARG A 100 -15.35 -13.73 -26.37
C ARG A 100 -14.61 -14.86 -27.07
N LYS A 101 -13.58 -15.41 -26.42
CA LYS A 101 -12.76 -16.51 -26.97
C LYS A 101 -13.57 -17.78 -27.20
N GLU A 102 -14.48 -18.11 -26.29
CA GLU A 102 -15.23 -19.38 -26.33
C GLU A 102 -16.69 -19.23 -26.79
N GLY A 103 -17.21 -18.01 -26.92
CA GLY A 103 -18.62 -17.78 -27.23
C GLY A 103 -19.57 -18.24 -26.11
N LYS A 104 -19.10 -18.21 -24.86
CA LYS A 104 -19.82 -18.66 -23.65
C LYS A 104 -19.79 -17.56 -22.58
N PRO A 105 -20.78 -17.47 -21.68
CA PRO A 105 -20.79 -16.43 -20.65
C PRO A 105 -19.89 -16.83 -19.47
N TYR A 106 -18.70 -16.24 -19.37
CA TYR A 106 -17.80 -16.35 -18.21
C TYR A 106 -17.85 -15.08 -17.36
N ARG A 107 -17.88 -15.26 -16.04
CA ARG A 107 -17.90 -14.18 -15.04
C ARG A 107 -17.26 -14.63 -13.72
N LEU A 108 -17.02 -13.67 -12.83
CA LEU A 108 -16.80 -13.97 -11.42
C LEU A 108 -18.07 -14.60 -10.81
N PRO A 109 -17.94 -15.48 -9.81
CA PRO A 109 -19.09 -15.92 -9.02
C PRO A 109 -19.75 -14.71 -8.35
N THR A 110 -21.07 -14.75 -8.21
CA THR A 110 -21.74 -13.96 -7.19
C THR A 110 -21.29 -14.44 -5.81
N GLU A 111 -21.33 -13.58 -4.81
CA GLU A 111 -21.02 -13.93 -3.43
C GLU A 111 -21.87 -15.11 -2.94
N ALA A 112 -23.15 -15.12 -3.30
CA ALA A 112 -24.06 -16.21 -2.97
C ALA A 112 -23.69 -17.54 -3.64
N GLU A 113 -23.29 -17.54 -4.91
CA GLU A 113 -22.78 -18.76 -5.56
C GLU A 113 -21.48 -19.24 -4.92
N TRP A 114 -20.57 -18.32 -4.59
CA TRP A 114 -19.31 -18.64 -3.92
C TRP A 114 -19.58 -19.33 -2.59
N GLU A 115 -20.45 -18.74 -1.76
CA GLU A 115 -20.78 -19.26 -0.43
C GLU A 115 -21.58 -20.56 -0.51
N TYR A 116 -22.51 -20.69 -1.46
CA TYR A 116 -23.25 -21.92 -1.71
C TYR A 116 -22.30 -23.11 -1.95
N VAL A 117 -21.27 -22.89 -2.76
CA VAL A 117 -20.26 -23.92 -3.04
C VAL A 117 -19.34 -24.12 -1.83
N ALA A 118 -18.91 -23.06 -1.15
CA ALA A 118 -18.04 -23.16 0.02
C ALA A 118 -18.68 -23.91 1.19
N ARG A 119 -20.01 -23.81 1.35
CA ARG A 119 -20.79 -24.48 2.39
C ARG A 119 -21.15 -25.92 2.08
N ALA A 120 -20.81 -26.43 0.90
CA ALA A 120 -20.98 -27.85 0.63
C ALA A 120 -20.12 -28.66 1.62
N GLY A 121 -20.75 -29.26 2.63
CA GLY A 121 -20.07 -30.05 3.66
C GLY A 121 -19.23 -29.24 4.66
N TRP A 122 -19.44 -27.92 4.76
CA TRP A 122 -18.79 -27.06 5.77
C TRP A 122 -19.75 -25.98 6.26
N GLU A 123 -19.67 -25.63 7.55
CA GLU A 123 -20.46 -24.57 8.18
C GLU A 123 -19.54 -23.65 9.00
N PRO A 124 -19.90 -22.36 9.18
CA PRO A 124 -19.18 -21.43 10.04
C PRO A 124 -18.91 -22.02 11.44
N GLY A 125 -17.67 -21.87 11.91
CA GLY A 125 -17.21 -22.45 13.18
C GLY A 125 -16.68 -23.88 13.09
N ALA A 126 -16.89 -24.60 11.96
CA ALA A 126 -16.26 -25.89 11.73
C ALA A 126 -14.79 -25.76 11.30
N ALA A 127 -13.98 -26.76 11.61
CA ALA A 127 -12.58 -26.82 11.16
C ALA A 127 -12.50 -26.72 9.62
N ARG A 128 -11.54 -25.94 9.13
CA ARG A 128 -11.33 -25.78 7.69
C ARG A 128 -10.88 -27.12 7.07
N PRO A 129 -11.27 -27.41 5.80
CA PRO A 129 -10.74 -28.55 5.06
C PRO A 129 -9.20 -28.51 4.96
N ALA A 130 -8.58 -29.64 4.67
CA ALA A 130 -7.15 -29.66 4.35
C ALA A 130 -6.90 -28.96 3.00
N VAL A 131 -5.70 -28.37 2.82
CA VAL A 131 -5.30 -27.75 1.55
C VAL A 131 -5.42 -28.75 0.39
N GLY A 132 -6.10 -28.36 -0.70
CA GLY A 132 -6.34 -29.21 -1.85
C GLY A 132 -7.43 -30.27 -1.69
N GLN A 133 -8.03 -30.39 -0.49
CA GLN A 133 -9.19 -31.25 -0.27
C GLN A 133 -10.41 -30.68 -1.00
N ALA A 134 -11.09 -31.53 -1.76
CA ALA A 134 -12.34 -31.17 -2.42
C ALA A 134 -13.51 -31.22 -1.42
N ASN A 135 -14.45 -30.30 -1.58
CA ASN A 135 -15.75 -30.38 -0.94
C ASN A 135 -16.62 -31.49 -1.60
N PRO A 136 -17.81 -31.81 -1.08
CA PRO A 136 -18.73 -32.81 -1.67
C PRO A 136 -19.17 -32.50 -3.11
N MET A 137 -19.02 -31.25 -3.57
CA MET A 137 -19.27 -30.85 -4.97
C MET A 137 -18.03 -30.98 -5.87
N GLY A 138 -16.90 -31.45 -5.33
CA GLY A 138 -15.64 -31.62 -6.06
C GLY A 138 -14.76 -30.36 -6.14
N VAL A 139 -15.22 -29.24 -5.62
CA VAL A 139 -14.52 -27.94 -5.70
C VAL A 139 -13.49 -27.83 -4.58
N LYS A 140 -12.32 -27.25 -4.88
CA LYS A 140 -11.17 -27.16 -3.99
C LYS A 140 -10.87 -25.71 -3.59
N ASN A 141 -10.11 -25.59 -2.51
CA ASN A 141 -9.42 -24.40 -2.03
C ASN A 141 -10.26 -23.18 -1.58
N LEU A 142 -11.59 -23.19 -1.68
CA LEU A 142 -12.43 -22.06 -1.28
C LEU A 142 -12.11 -21.51 0.14
N LEU A 143 -11.75 -22.39 1.08
CA LEU A 143 -11.46 -22.02 2.48
C LEU A 143 -9.97 -22.07 2.83
N THR A 144 -9.10 -22.46 1.90
CA THR A 144 -7.68 -22.78 2.18
C THR A 144 -6.70 -22.18 1.17
N GLY A 145 -7.17 -21.75 0.00
CA GLY A 145 -6.39 -21.13 -1.06
C GLY A 145 -6.26 -19.62 -0.89
N PRO A 146 -5.86 -18.90 -1.95
CA PRO A 146 -5.87 -17.46 -1.97
C PRO A 146 -7.25 -16.86 -1.67
N ARG A 147 -7.27 -15.59 -1.26
CA ARG A 147 -8.50 -14.79 -1.18
C ARG A 147 -9.07 -14.63 -2.58
N GLU A 148 -10.38 -14.48 -2.72
CA GLU A 148 -11.02 -14.45 -4.04
C GLU A 148 -11.95 -13.26 -4.23
N TRP A 149 -11.77 -12.55 -5.33
CA TRP A 149 -12.75 -11.58 -5.80
C TRP A 149 -14.08 -12.24 -6.12
N CYS A 150 -15.15 -11.76 -5.49
CA CYS A 150 -16.52 -12.00 -5.92
C CYS A 150 -17.00 -10.85 -6.82
N ARG A 151 -18.09 -11.07 -7.54
CA ARG A 151 -18.69 -10.05 -8.41
C ARG A 151 -19.21 -8.84 -7.64
N ASP A 152 -19.74 -9.10 -6.46
CA ASP A 152 -20.66 -8.25 -5.72
C ASP A 152 -19.98 -7.02 -5.13
N TRP A 153 -20.74 -5.93 -5.04
CA TRP A 153 -20.40 -4.82 -4.16
C TRP A 153 -20.74 -5.22 -2.73
N PHE A 154 -19.86 -4.86 -1.78
CA PHE A 154 -20.08 -5.22 -0.38
C PHE A 154 -21.23 -4.39 0.21
N VAL A 155 -22.16 -5.10 0.84
CA VAL A 155 -23.25 -4.56 1.67
C VAL A 155 -23.54 -5.55 2.79
N GLU A 156 -24.18 -5.07 3.87
CA GLU A 156 -24.72 -5.94 4.91
C GLU A 156 -25.76 -6.91 4.33
N TYR A 157 -25.89 -8.09 4.94
CA TYR A 157 -26.91 -9.03 4.49
C TYR A 157 -28.31 -8.53 4.83
N SER A 158 -29.28 -8.98 4.05
CA SER A 158 -30.69 -8.76 4.36
C SER A 158 -31.17 -9.81 5.38
N PHE A 159 -32.11 -9.43 6.24
CA PHE A 159 -32.86 -10.40 7.04
C PHE A 159 -33.82 -11.24 6.18
N GLU A 160 -34.12 -10.79 4.97
CA GLU A 160 -35.07 -11.45 4.08
C GLU A 160 -34.43 -12.59 3.29
N ALA A 161 -35.22 -13.62 3.01
CA ALA A 161 -34.81 -14.68 2.11
C ALA A 161 -34.62 -14.15 0.68
N GLN A 162 -33.61 -14.64 -0.02
CA GLN A 162 -33.26 -14.19 -1.37
C GLN A 162 -33.27 -15.34 -2.38
N THR A 163 -33.56 -15.02 -3.64
CA THR A 163 -33.50 -15.97 -4.75
C THR A 163 -32.59 -15.40 -5.83
N ASP A 164 -31.53 -16.14 -6.16
CA ASP A 164 -30.50 -15.77 -7.13
C ASP A 164 -29.98 -14.32 -6.96
N PRO A 165 -29.53 -13.91 -5.75
CA PRO A 165 -29.10 -12.54 -5.51
C PRO A 165 -27.84 -12.20 -6.31
N VAL A 166 -27.76 -10.94 -6.75
CA VAL A 166 -26.63 -10.39 -7.54
C VAL A 166 -25.95 -9.19 -6.86
N GLY A 167 -26.32 -8.93 -5.61
CA GLY A 167 -25.86 -7.78 -4.83
C GLY A 167 -26.41 -6.44 -5.35
N PRO A 168 -25.86 -5.32 -4.83
CA PRO A 168 -26.26 -3.97 -5.24
C PRO A 168 -25.70 -3.59 -6.61
N ALA A 169 -26.30 -2.58 -7.25
CA ALA A 169 -25.82 -2.08 -8.53
C ALA A 169 -24.46 -1.35 -8.45
N ALA A 170 -24.15 -0.73 -7.31
CA ALA A 170 -22.95 0.09 -7.07
C ALA A 170 -22.52 0.04 -5.60
N GLY A 171 -21.28 0.43 -5.32
CA GLY A 171 -20.71 0.53 -3.98
C GLY A 171 -19.30 1.11 -4.04
N LEU A 172 -18.65 1.27 -2.88
CA LEU A 172 -17.25 1.73 -2.79
C LEU A 172 -16.26 0.56 -2.87
N VAL A 173 -16.63 -0.60 -2.32
CA VAL A 173 -15.74 -1.74 -2.10
C VAL A 173 -16.36 -3.04 -2.61
N LYS A 174 -15.52 -3.94 -3.10
CA LYS A 174 -15.91 -5.24 -3.66
C LYS A 174 -15.74 -6.35 -2.64
N VAL A 175 -16.64 -7.32 -2.68
CA VAL A 175 -16.57 -8.51 -1.84
C VAL A 175 -15.34 -9.33 -2.21
N VAL A 176 -14.56 -9.68 -1.19
CA VAL A 176 -13.48 -10.66 -1.25
C VAL A 176 -13.86 -11.80 -0.30
N ARG A 177 -13.80 -13.04 -0.76
CA ARG A 177 -14.09 -14.22 0.07
C ARG A 177 -12.84 -15.04 0.39
N GLY A 178 -12.87 -15.71 1.53
CA GLY A 178 -11.74 -16.45 2.10
C GLY A 178 -10.73 -15.54 2.80
N GLY A 179 -9.95 -16.09 3.74
CA GLY A 179 -8.76 -15.46 4.34
C GLY A 179 -8.95 -14.14 5.12
N ALA A 180 -7.82 -13.52 5.47
CA ALA A 180 -7.66 -12.24 6.16
C ALA A 180 -6.77 -11.31 5.34
N LEU A 181 -7.04 -10.00 5.29
CA LEU A 181 -6.23 -9.03 4.53
C LEU A 181 -4.97 -8.58 5.27
N ASP A 182 -5.03 -8.41 6.59
CA ASP A 182 -3.96 -7.84 7.43
C ASP A 182 -3.06 -8.87 8.15
N LEU A 183 -3.29 -10.18 7.99
CA LEU A 183 -2.61 -11.20 8.81
C LEU A 183 -1.86 -12.24 7.97
N GLU A 184 -0.54 -12.29 8.15
CA GLU A 184 0.30 -13.38 7.62
C GLU A 184 0.23 -14.65 8.48
N GLU A 185 -0.07 -14.53 9.78
CA GLU A 185 -0.12 -15.67 10.72
C GLU A 185 -1.51 -16.33 10.72
N ARG A 186 -1.67 -17.29 9.81
CA ARG A 186 -2.91 -18.02 9.50
C ARG A 186 -3.42 -18.97 10.61
N ASN A 187 -2.84 -18.96 11.83
CA ASN A 187 -2.88 -20.11 12.75
C ASN A 187 -3.13 -19.82 14.25
N ASP A 188 -3.51 -18.61 14.69
CA ASP A 188 -3.94 -18.44 16.10
C ASP A 188 -5.48 -18.46 16.24
N PRO A 189 -6.08 -19.58 16.68
CA PRO A 189 -7.52 -19.69 16.92
C PRO A 189 -7.99 -18.98 18.19
N LYS A 190 -7.13 -18.30 18.96
CA LYS A 190 -7.48 -17.68 20.24
C LYS A 190 -7.77 -16.19 20.19
N ILE A 191 -7.76 -15.58 19.00
CA ILE A 191 -8.00 -14.14 18.89
C ILE A 191 -9.25 -13.89 18.05
N ASP A 192 -10.41 -13.87 18.72
CA ASP A 192 -11.73 -13.66 18.12
C ASP A 192 -11.78 -12.37 17.27
N PHE A 193 -11.05 -11.32 17.66
CA PHE A 193 -10.92 -10.08 16.88
C PHE A 193 -10.07 -10.20 15.60
N TYR A 194 -9.17 -11.18 15.53
CA TYR A 194 -8.25 -11.44 14.41
C TYR A 194 -8.56 -12.75 13.70
N THR A 195 -9.81 -13.20 13.75
CA THR A 195 -10.27 -14.29 12.89
C THR A 195 -11.07 -13.72 11.72
N PRO A 196 -10.47 -12.98 10.73
CA PRO A 196 -11.26 -12.49 9.62
C PRO A 196 -12.01 -13.63 8.97
N HIS A 197 -13.32 -13.48 9.08
CA HIS A 197 -14.30 -14.37 8.53
C HIS A 197 -14.13 -14.41 7.03
N VAL A 198 -14.78 -15.38 6.43
CA VAL A 198 -14.66 -15.71 5.01
C VAL A 198 -15.16 -14.55 4.12
N ARG A 199 -15.53 -13.37 4.68
CA ARG A 199 -16.03 -12.16 4.03
C ARG A 199 -15.16 -10.93 4.35
N LEU A 200 -14.59 -10.33 3.31
CA LEU A 200 -13.75 -9.14 3.36
C LEU A 200 -14.21 -8.16 2.27
N ALA A 201 -13.71 -6.92 2.32
CA ALA A 201 -13.99 -5.94 1.28
C ALA A 201 -12.84 -4.95 1.10
N VAL A 202 -12.51 -4.66 -0.16
CA VAL A 202 -11.49 -3.67 -0.54
C VAL A 202 -11.89 -2.98 -1.84
N GLY A 203 -11.29 -1.82 -2.13
CA GLY A 203 -11.53 -1.08 -3.37
C GLY A 203 -11.32 -1.95 -4.63
N PRO A 204 -12.18 -1.83 -5.65
CA PRO A 204 -12.11 -2.67 -6.87
C PRO A 204 -10.80 -2.54 -7.66
N ALA A 205 -10.11 -1.39 -7.53
CA ALA A 205 -8.82 -1.13 -8.15
C ALA A 205 -7.62 -1.58 -7.29
N PHE A 206 -7.85 -2.19 -6.12
CA PHE A 206 -6.80 -2.68 -5.24
C PHE A 206 -6.02 -3.80 -5.94
N GLY A 207 -4.74 -3.55 -6.23
CA GLY A 207 -3.87 -4.45 -6.98
C GLY A 207 -2.82 -3.73 -7.80
N THR A 208 -1.77 -4.44 -8.20
CA THR A 208 -0.81 -3.92 -9.19
C THR A 208 -1.11 -4.42 -10.59
N TYR A 209 -1.18 -3.46 -11.51
CA TYR A 209 -0.15 -3.24 -12.54
C TYR A 209 -0.80 -2.89 -13.89
N SER A 210 -0.88 -1.58 -14.16
CA SER A 210 -0.84 -1.08 -15.53
C SER A 210 0.58 -1.35 -16.06
N ALA A 211 0.67 -2.01 -17.21
CA ALA A 211 1.88 -2.47 -17.87
C ALA A 211 3.12 -1.60 -17.62
N PRO A 212 4.34 -2.18 -17.61
CA PRO A 212 5.47 -1.33 -17.95
C PRO A 212 5.12 -0.83 -19.35
N GLU A 213 5.18 0.47 -19.59
CA GLU A 213 5.55 0.86 -20.94
C GLU A 213 6.78 0.01 -21.27
N LEU A 214 6.62 -0.86 -22.27
CA LEU A 214 7.76 -1.50 -22.91
C LEU A 214 8.78 -0.37 -23.07
N PRO A 215 10.02 -0.53 -22.60
CA PRO A 215 11.04 0.44 -22.96
C PRO A 215 10.93 0.59 -24.48
N PRO A 216 10.86 1.82 -25.01
CA PRO A 216 10.71 2.01 -26.45
C PRO A 216 11.77 1.13 -27.12
N LEU A 217 11.30 0.25 -28.01
CA LEU A 217 12.19 -0.49 -28.89
C LEU A 217 12.98 0.58 -29.65
N SER A 218 14.26 0.66 -29.32
CA SER A 218 15.23 1.71 -29.69
C SER A 218 15.18 3.00 -28.84
N SER A 219 15.93 3.03 -27.74
CA SER A 219 17.16 3.86 -27.62
C SER A 219 17.58 3.97 -26.15
N THR A 220 18.43 3.05 -25.67
CA THR A 220 19.29 3.38 -24.52
C THR A 220 20.62 3.85 -25.06
N THR A 221 20.79 5.17 -25.13
CA THR A 221 22.10 5.73 -24.81
C THR A 221 22.33 5.43 -23.33
N ASP A 222 22.88 4.26 -23.06
CA ASP A 222 23.26 3.75 -21.74
C ASP A 222 24.40 4.63 -21.22
N THR A 223 24.06 5.81 -20.70
CA THR A 223 25.05 6.76 -20.20
C THR A 223 25.60 6.18 -18.90
N PRO A 224 26.88 5.77 -18.85
CA PRO A 224 27.43 5.12 -17.67
C PRO A 224 27.40 6.09 -16.48
N ARG A 225 26.90 5.63 -15.34
CA ARG A 225 26.92 6.38 -14.07
C ARG A 225 28.22 6.06 -13.33
N THR A 226 28.79 7.03 -12.63
CA THR A 226 30.01 6.83 -11.82
C THR A 226 29.76 5.82 -10.70
N GLY A 227 30.76 4.98 -10.40
CA GLY A 227 30.73 4.03 -9.29
C GLY A 227 30.12 2.66 -9.62
N LEU A 228 30.02 1.81 -8.61
CA LEU A 228 29.40 0.49 -8.67
C LEU A 228 28.04 0.48 -7.96
N VAL A 229 27.14 -0.36 -8.44
CA VAL A 229 25.81 -0.61 -7.84
C VAL A 229 25.82 -1.99 -7.20
N GLY A 230 25.18 -2.17 -6.06
CA GLY A 230 25.25 -3.42 -5.31
C GLY A 230 24.06 -3.69 -4.41
N LEU A 231 24.15 -4.82 -3.72
CA LEU A 231 23.15 -5.36 -2.82
C LEU A 231 23.79 -5.66 -1.46
N TRP A 232 23.11 -5.25 -0.40
CA TRP A 232 23.42 -5.58 0.98
C TRP A 232 22.72 -6.86 1.40
N PHE A 233 23.42 -7.70 2.16
CA PHE A 233 22.93 -8.96 2.69
C PHE A 233 23.10 -8.97 4.21
N GLU A 234 22.07 -9.43 4.92
CA GLU A 234 22.12 -9.55 6.38
C GLU A 234 23.10 -10.62 6.84
N ASN A 235 23.38 -11.63 6.01
CA ASN A 235 24.32 -12.69 6.33
C ASN A 235 25.69 -12.46 5.67
N PRO A 236 26.79 -13.01 6.24
CA PRO A 236 28.15 -12.86 5.71
C PRO A 236 28.45 -13.70 4.46
N ASP A 237 27.52 -14.55 4.00
CA ASP A 237 27.72 -15.52 2.91
C ASP A 237 26.94 -15.17 1.63
N LEU A 238 26.51 -13.92 1.49
CA LEU A 238 25.68 -13.39 0.39
C LEU A 238 24.30 -14.06 0.32
N THR A 239 23.75 -14.45 1.48
CA THR A 239 22.36 -14.90 1.62
C THR A 239 21.51 -13.86 2.36
N ASP A 240 20.20 -13.92 2.18
CA ASP A 240 19.23 -12.98 2.76
C ASP A 240 19.43 -11.51 2.33
N PRO A 241 19.17 -11.23 1.04
CA PRO A 241 19.34 -9.90 0.46
C PRO A 241 18.34 -8.87 1.03
N GLN A 242 18.82 -7.70 1.44
CA GLN A 242 18.00 -6.64 2.04
C GLN A 242 17.85 -5.42 1.13
N ASP A 243 18.96 -4.72 0.87
CA ASP A 243 18.92 -3.33 0.38
C ASP A 243 19.84 -3.06 -0.81
N LEU A 244 19.37 -2.22 -1.73
CA LEU A 244 20.21 -1.67 -2.80
C LEU A 244 21.18 -0.63 -2.25
N ILE A 245 22.45 -0.75 -2.64
CA ILE A 245 23.53 0.13 -2.21
C ILE A 245 24.38 0.56 -3.41
N SER A 246 25.15 1.62 -3.28
CA SER A 246 26.09 2.08 -4.32
C SER A 246 27.36 2.64 -3.70
N ILE A 247 28.48 2.51 -4.41
CA ILE A 247 29.76 3.10 -4.02
C ILE A 247 30.39 3.83 -5.20
N GLU A 248 30.84 5.07 -4.99
CA GLU A 248 31.52 5.83 -6.06
C GLU A 248 32.98 5.40 -6.25
N ARG A 249 33.59 4.87 -5.20
CA ARG A 249 34.97 4.41 -5.13
C ARG A 249 35.04 3.14 -4.29
N ILE A 250 36.10 2.34 -4.44
CA ILE A 250 36.37 1.20 -3.55
C ILE A 250 37.41 1.68 -2.51
N ASP A 251 36.96 2.56 -1.62
CA ASP A 251 37.65 3.07 -0.43
C ASP A 251 36.56 3.51 0.57
N ASN A 252 35.92 2.54 1.21
CA ASN A 252 34.75 2.76 2.07
C ASN A 252 34.97 2.15 3.44
N SER A 253 34.37 2.77 4.47
CA SER A 253 34.25 2.21 5.80
C SER A 253 32.81 2.35 6.29
N TRP A 254 32.31 1.29 6.93
CA TRP A 254 30.93 1.20 7.43
C TRP A 254 30.88 1.08 8.96
N ASN A 255 31.95 1.49 9.66
CA ASN A 255 32.05 1.41 11.12
C ASN A 255 30.95 2.20 11.85
N ASN A 256 30.42 3.26 11.22
CA ASN A 256 29.35 4.10 11.77
C ASN A 256 28.00 3.84 11.09
N ASP A 257 27.89 2.80 10.27
CA ASP A 257 26.64 2.46 9.59
C ASP A 257 25.74 1.67 10.55
N PRO A 258 24.52 2.15 10.87
CA PRO A 258 23.63 1.44 11.79
C PRO A 258 23.21 0.06 11.26
N ARG A 259 23.27 -0.17 9.95
CA ARG A 259 23.02 -1.49 9.33
C ARG A 259 24.14 -2.49 9.63
N GLY A 260 25.33 -2.00 9.96
CA GLY A 260 26.57 -2.76 10.08
C GLY A 260 26.89 -3.29 11.48
N ALA A 261 25.95 -3.27 12.44
CA ALA A 261 26.21 -3.70 13.82
C ALA A 261 26.57 -5.21 13.93
N GLY A 262 26.04 -6.04 13.03
CA GLY A 262 26.29 -7.50 12.97
C GLY A 262 27.35 -7.92 11.95
N SER A 263 27.38 -9.22 11.64
CA SER A 263 28.07 -9.74 10.44
C SER A 263 27.17 -9.50 9.23
N TRP A 264 27.74 -9.17 8.07
CA TRP A 264 26.98 -8.85 6.86
C TRP A 264 27.84 -9.03 5.62
N SER A 265 27.24 -9.01 4.43
CA SER A 265 27.98 -9.02 3.17
C SER A 265 27.36 -8.13 2.12
N ALA A 266 28.12 -7.83 1.07
CA ALA A 266 27.66 -7.06 -0.07
C ALA A 266 28.25 -7.57 -1.38
N LEU A 267 27.47 -7.38 -2.44
CA LEU A 267 27.85 -7.67 -3.82
C LEU A 267 27.67 -6.40 -4.66
N TRP A 268 28.73 -5.92 -5.30
CA TRP A 268 28.67 -4.81 -6.24
C TRP A 268 29.03 -5.24 -7.66
N LEU A 269 28.31 -4.71 -8.64
CA LEU A 269 28.53 -4.86 -10.07
C LEU A 269 28.81 -3.50 -10.73
N GLY A 270 29.57 -3.55 -11.81
CA GLY A 270 29.78 -2.42 -12.71
C GLY A 270 30.78 -2.76 -13.79
N GLU A 271 31.50 -1.75 -14.25
CA GLU A 271 32.64 -1.85 -15.14
C GLU A 271 33.84 -1.09 -14.56
N ILE A 272 35.04 -1.61 -14.82
CA ILE A 272 36.31 -0.96 -14.54
C ILE A 272 37.04 -0.66 -15.86
N GLN A 273 37.47 0.59 -16.04
CA GLN A 273 38.29 1.00 -17.17
C GLN A 273 39.77 0.68 -16.92
N ALA A 274 40.38 -0.04 -17.84
CA ALA A 274 41.78 -0.41 -17.78
C ALA A 274 42.71 0.83 -17.84
N PRO A 275 43.70 0.94 -16.94
CA PRO A 275 44.59 2.10 -16.88
C PRO A 275 45.71 2.07 -17.92
N ALA A 276 46.09 0.88 -18.40
CA ALA A 276 47.17 0.68 -19.34
C ALA A 276 47.05 -0.67 -20.04
N THR A 277 47.77 -0.84 -21.14
CA THR A 277 47.91 -2.11 -21.85
C THR A 277 49.02 -2.94 -21.20
N GLY A 278 48.71 -4.15 -20.76
CA GLY A 278 49.66 -5.06 -20.12
C GLY A 278 49.10 -5.69 -18.85
N ASP A 279 49.99 -6.23 -18.02
CA ASP A 279 49.58 -6.86 -16.76
C ASP A 279 49.33 -5.79 -15.69
N VAL A 280 48.07 -5.69 -15.25
CA VAL A 280 47.62 -4.80 -14.18
C VAL A 280 47.46 -5.65 -12.92
N THR A 281 48.20 -5.29 -11.88
CA THR A 281 48.14 -5.96 -10.58
C THR A 281 47.17 -5.22 -9.66
N PHE A 282 46.13 -5.92 -9.20
CA PHE A 282 45.19 -5.45 -8.19
C PHE A 282 45.61 -5.95 -6.81
N GLU A 283 45.50 -5.07 -5.81
CA GLU A 283 45.76 -5.37 -4.41
C GLU A 283 44.66 -4.75 -3.56
N ALA A 284 44.14 -5.46 -2.57
CA ALA A 284 43.00 -5.01 -1.79
C ALA A 284 43.27 -5.07 -0.27
N GLU A 285 42.68 -4.12 0.46
CA GLU A 285 42.63 -4.12 1.92
C GLU A 285 41.17 -4.30 2.34
N ALA A 286 40.91 -5.19 3.29
CA ALA A 286 39.62 -5.35 3.95
C ALA A 286 39.81 -5.84 5.38
N ASP A 287 38.84 -5.61 6.26
CA ASP A 287 38.87 -6.15 7.62
C ASP A 287 38.75 -7.69 7.61
N THR A 288 37.82 -8.24 6.84
CA THR A 288 37.50 -9.67 6.85
C THR A 288 37.83 -10.32 5.51
N GLY A 289 36.98 -10.21 4.49
CA GLY A 289 37.22 -10.88 3.21
C GLY A 289 36.55 -10.23 2.01
N LEU A 290 37.11 -10.46 0.82
CA LEU A 290 36.55 -10.00 -0.45
C LEU A 290 36.88 -10.94 -1.61
N ARG A 291 36.05 -10.92 -2.65
CA ARG A 291 36.36 -11.52 -3.95
C ARG A 291 36.22 -10.47 -5.03
N LEU A 292 37.19 -10.43 -5.95
CA LEU A 292 37.23 -9.52 -7.08
C LEU A 292 37.29 -10.32 -8.38
N ARG A 293 36.29 -10.15 -9.22
CA ARG A 293 36.25 -10.70 -10.57
C ARG A 293 36.24 -9.57 -11.59
N ILE A 294 37.10 -9.66 -12.60
CA ILE A 294 37.19 -8.70 -13.70
C ILE A 294 37.04 -9.49 -15.01
N GLY A 295 35.98 -9.19 -15.76
CA GLY A 295 35.54 -10.00 -16.89
C GLY A 295 35.23 -11.44 -16.47
N ALA A 296 35.86 -12.42 -17.13
CA ALA A 296 35.73 -13.83 -16.80
C ALA A 296 36.73 -14.30 -15.73
N THR A 297 37.66 -13.45 -15.29
CA THR A 297 38.79 -13.86 -14.44
C THR A 297 38.55 -13.45 -13.00
N THR A 298 38.64 -14.43 -12.08
CA THR A 298 38.77 -14.15 -10.65
C THR A 298 40.18 -13.64 -10.38
N VAL A 299 40.32 -12.35 -10.12
CA VAL A 299 41.62 -11.69 -9.89
C VAL A 299 42.04 -11.83 -8.44
N ILE A 300 41.09 -11.73 -7.50
CA ILE A 300 41.32 -11.93 -6.07
C ILE A 300 40.26 -12.90 -5.55
N ASP A 301 40.70 -14.05 -5.04
CA ASP A 301 39.84 -14.99 -4.30
C ASP A 301 40.17 -14.91 -2.79
N GLY A 302 39.82 -13.76 -2.22
CA GLY A 302 40.21 -13.32 -0.87
C GLY A 302 39.14 -13.58 0.20
N TRP A 303 38.31 -14.61 0.05
CA TRP A 303 37.19 -14.86 0.98
C TRP A 303 37.69 -15.48 2.30
N GLY A 304 38.03 -14.62 3.27
CA GLY A 304 38.57 -15.01 4.56
C GLY A 304 39.67 -14.07 5.05
N ARG A 305 39.88 -13.98 6.37
CA ARG A 305 40.88 -13.11 7.00
C ARG A 305 42.31 -13.40 6.55
N ASP A 306 42.65 -14.68 6.33
CA ASP A 306 44.00 -15.15 6.00
C ASP A 306 44.21 -15.46 4.50
N ARG A 307 43.38 -14.88 3.63
CA ARG A 307 43.45 -15.14 2.18
C ARG A 307 44.29 -14.11 1.43
N PRO A 308 44.92 -14.50 0.30
CA PRO A 308 45.66 -13.56 -0.53
C PRO A 308 44.75 -12.48 -1.10
N ARG A 309 45.21 -11.22 -1.05
CA ARG A 309 44.45 -10.04 -1.51
C ARG A 309 45.11 -9.36 -2.70
N LYS A 310 45.81 -10.13 -3.53
CA LYS A 310 46.59 -9.63 -4.64
C LYS A 310 46.51 -10.59 -5.83
N GLY A 311 46.32 -10.04 -7.02
CA GLY A 311 46.35 -10.80 -8.26
C GLY A 311 46.52 -9.89 -9.46
N ALA A 312 46.84 -10.46 -10.62
CA ALA A 312 47.08 -9.70 -11.84
C ALA A 312 46.22 -10.22 -12.98
N ILE A 313 45.82 -9.30 -13.86
CA ILE A 313 45.08 -9.58 -15.09
C ILE A 313 45.66 -8.74 -16.22
N ARG A 314 45.75 -9.34 -17.40
CA ARG A 314 46.15 -8.61 -18.61
C ARG A 314 44.98 -7.78 -19.12
N MET A 315 45.17 -6.49 -19.28
CA MET A 315 44.16 -5.54 -19.75
C MET A 315 44.68 -4.75 -20.95
N THR A 316 43.75 -4.13 -21.70
CA THR A 316 44.07 -3.19 -22.80
C THR A 316 43.65 -1.79 -22.39
N GLU A 317 44.53 -0.80 -22.50
CA GLU A 317 44.26 0.58 -22.06
C GLU A 317 42.93 1.13 -22.60
N GLY A 318 42.14 1.76 -21.73
CA GLY A 318 40.85 2.33 -22.09
C GLY A 318 39.70 1.32 -22.25
N GLN A 319 39.99 0.02 -22.30
CA GLN A 319 38.96 -1.03 -22.32
C GLN A 319 38.18 -1.02 -21.00
N ARG A 320 36.84 -1.03 -21.08
CA ARG A 320 35.98 -1.29 -19.93
C ARG A 320 35.69 -2.79 -19.84
N LEU A 321 35.86 -3.34 -18.64
CA LEU A 321 35.60 -4.74 -18.34
C LEU A 321 34.60 -4.82 -17.19
N PRO A 322 33.65 -5.78 -17.21
CA PRO A 322 32.78 -6.01 -16.07
C PRO A 322 33.58 -6.25 -14.80
N ILE A 323 33.19 -5.61 -13.70
CA ILE A 323 33.75 -5.82 -12.37
C ILE A 323 32.65 -6.33 -11.44
N GLU A 324 32.97 -7.35 -10.67
CA GLU A 324 32.15 -7.87 -9.58
C GLU A 324 33.02 -7.90 -8.33
N LEU A 325 32.55 -7.20 -7.30
CA LEU A 325 33.18 -7.11 -5.99
C LEU A 325 32.23 -7.70 -4.96
N ALA A 326 32.59 -8.83 -4.38
CA ALA A 326 31.93 -9.34 -3.19
C ALA A 326 32.77 -9.00 -1.96
N TYR A 327 32.13 -8.61 -0.87
CA TYR A 327 32.75 -8.34 0.42
C TYR A 327 31.92 -8.98 1.52
N TYR A 328 32.56 -9.41 2.59
CA TYR A 328 31.85 -9.69 3.82
C TYR A 328 32.63 -9.22 5.02
N LYS A 329 31.85 -8.97 6.08
CA LYS A 329 32.29 -8.63 7.42
C LYS A 329 31.88 -9.75 8.38
N ASP A 330 32.81 -10.20 9.22
CA ASP A 330 32.51 -11.06 10.37
C ASP A 330 32.95 -10.38 11.67
N ARG A 331 32.05 -9.57 12.24
CA ARG A 331 32.24 -8.79 13.50
C ARG A 331 33.41 -7.78 13.46
N GLY A 332 33.36 -6.78 14.35
CA GLY A 332 34.42 -5.75 14.46
C GLY A 332 34.32 -4.64 13.40
N ASP A 333 35.48 -4.14 12.95
CA ASP A 333 35.58 -3.12 11.90
C ASP A 333 34.99 -3.60 10.56
N SER A 334 34.70 -2.64 9.68
CA SER A 334 34.17 -2.88 8.35
C SER A 334 34.73 -1.85 7.36
N PHE A 335 35.59 -2.31 6.46
CA PHE A 335 36.14 -1.47 5.39
C PHE A 335 36.62 -2.28 4.20
N VAL A 336 36.67 -1.63 3.03
CA VAL A 336 37.30 -2.17 1.82
C VAL A 336 38.02 -1.08 1.04
N ARG A 337 39.22 -1.39 0.55
CA ARG A 337 40.02 -0.54 -0.35
C ARG A 337 40.59 -1.36 -1.50
N LEU A 338 40.59 -0.81 -2.70
CA LEU A 338 41.20 -1.43 -3.88
C LEU A 338 42.27 -0.54 -4.51
N TYR A 339 43.43 -1.14 -4.73
CA TYR A 339 44.61 -0.53 -5.34
C TYR A 339 44.96 -1.26 -6.63
N TRP A 340 45.64 -0.56 -7.53
CA TRP A 340 46.21 -1.14 -8.73
C TRP A 340 47.65 -0.65 -8.98
N SER A 341 48.41 -1.38 -9.81
CA SER A 341 49.75 -1.01 -10.29
C SER A 341 50.05 -1.72 -11.61
N TRP A 342 50.92 -1.14 -12.44
CA TRP A 342 51.33 -1.70 -13.74
C TRP A 342 52.69 -1.12 -14.16
N GLY A 343 53.27 -1.61 -15.27
CA GLY A 343 54.62 -1.27 -15.75
C GLY A 343 54.98 0.22 -15.66
N GLY A 344 55.81 0.57 -14.68
CA GLY A 344 56.29 1.95 -14.43
C GLY A 344 55.46 2.79 -13.46
N ARG A 345 54.22 2.38 -13.11
CA ARG A 345 53.35 3.07 -12.14
C ARG A 345 53.37 2.37 -10.78
N LYS A 346 53.64 3.12 -9.71
CA LYS A 346 53.57 2.63 -8.33
C LYS A 346 52.12 2.41 -7.89
N ARG A 347 51.92 1.57 -6.87
CA ARG A 347 50.63 1.29 -6.22
C ARG A 347 49.85 2.58 -5.92
N GLU A 348 48.63 2.67 -6.41
CA GLU A 348 47.70 3.77 -6.13
C GLU A 348 46.26 3.25 -6.02
N LEU A 349 45.37 4.02 -5.37
CA LEU A 349 43.95 3.69 -5.28
C LEU A 349 43.32 3.68 -6.67
N VAL A 350 42.40 2.75 -6.92
CA VAL A 350 41.57 2.78 -8.13
C VAL A 350 40.72 4.05 -8.09
N PRO A 351 40.86 4.97 -9.08
CA PRO A 351 40.13 6.23 -9.07
C PRO A 351 38.65 6.00 -9.38
N ALA A 352 37.77 6.82 -8.80
CA ALA A 352 36.32 6.75 -9.06
C ALA A 352 35.98 6.88 -10.56
N SER A 353 36.78 7.63 -11.33
CA SER A 353 36.62 7.78 -12.78
C SER A 353 36.84 6.47 -13.56
N ALA A 354 37.52 5.49 -12.98
CA ALA A 354 37.68 4.17 -13.58
C ALA A 354 36.44 3.29 -13.40
N LEU A 355 35.54 3.61 -12.46
CA LEU A 355 34.39 2.78 -12.11
C LEU A 355 33.10 3.39 -12.66
N THR A 356 32.33 2.57 -13.36
CA THR A 356 30.98 2.95 -13.79
C THR A 356 30.01 1.80 -13.66
N HIS A 357 28.71 2.09 -13.66
CA HIS A 357 27.68 1.09 -13.85
C HIS A 357 26.63 1.57 -14.86
N THR A 358 25.95 0.61 -15.46
CA THR A 358 24.89 0.79 -16.45
C THR A 358 23.52 0.47 -15.86
N ALA A 359 22.46 0.78 -16.61
CA ALA A 359 21.11 0.37 -16.25
C ALA A 359 20.98 -1.17 -16.16
N VAL A 360 21.73 -1.91 -17.00
CA VAL A 360 21.73 -3.38 -17.02
C VAL A 360 22.25 -3.96 -15.69
N GLN A 361 23.34 -3.41 -15.16
CA GLN A 361 23.90 -3.86 -13.88
C GLN A 361 23.00 -3.50 -12.70
N ALA A 362 22.37 -2.32 -12.73
CA ALA A 362 21.39 -1.93 -11.73
C ALA A 362 20.18 -2.87 -11.70
N GLU A 363 19.68 -3.29 -12.87
CA GLU A 363 18.58 -4.23 -12.97
C GLU A 363 18.97 -5.65 -12.53
N THR A 364 20.19 -6.08 -12.87
CA THR A 364 20.74 -7.38 -12.46
C THR A 364 20.83 -7.50 -10.94
N ILE A 365 21.33 -6.44 -10.28
CA ILE A 365 21.39 -6.37 -8.81
C ILE A 365 20.00 -6.26 -8.19
N ARG A 366 19.10 -5.48 -8.78
CA ARG A 366 17.70 -5.35 -8.32
C ARG A 366 16.96 -6.68 -8.35
N ALA A 367 17.17 -7.51 -9.36
CA ALA A 367 16.55 -8.83 -9.45
C ALA A 367 17.01 -9.81 -8.35
N GLN A 368 18.14 -9.53 -7.68
CA GLN A 368 18.67 -10.34 -6.59
C GLN A 368 18.25 -9.82 -5.21
N ALA A 369 17.77 -8.58 -5.11
CA ALA A 369 17.22 -8.06 -3.87
C ALA A 369 15.98 -8.86 -3.48
N LYS A 370 15.72 -9.04 -2.17
CA LYS A 370 14.39 -9.46 -1.72
C LYS A 370 13.43 -8.46 -2.35
N ALA A 371 12.55 -8.93 -3.23
CA ALA A 371 11.59 -8.06 -3.86
C ALA A 371 10.84 -7.39 -2.71
N PRO A 372 10.91 -6.05 -2.56
CA PRO A 372 10.01 -5.40 -1.64
C PRO A 372 8.61 -5.81 -2.09
N ASN A 373 7.72 -6.18 -1.17
CA ASN A 373 6.30 -6.32 -1.50
C ASN A 373 5.92 -5.00 -2.15
N LEU A 374 5.74 -4.99 -3.48
CA LEU A 374 5.43 -3.75 -4.16
C LEU A 374 4.02 -3.36 -3.71
N PRO A 375 3.76 -2.08 -3.40
CA PRO A 375 2.41 -1.62 -3.13
C PRO A 375 1.43 -2.13 -4.20
N GLY A 376 0.41 -2.88 -3.81
CA GLY A 376 -0.55 -3.59 -4.66
C GLY A 376 -0.26 -5.08 -4.95
N GLU A 377 0.85 -5.66 -4.48
CA GLU A 377 1.08 -7.12 -4.55
C GLU A 377 0.39 -7.87 -3.38
N HIS A 378 -0.93 -8.05 -3.49
CA HIS A 378 -1.76 -8.71 -2.46
C HIS A 378 -2.10 -10.18 -2.80
N GLY A 379 -2.47 -10.98 -1.78
CA GLY A 379 -2.87 -12.39 -1.93
C GLY A 379 -4.29 -12.65 -2.46
N ILE A 380 -4.88 -11.73 -3.23
CA ILE A 380 -6.25 -11.87 -3.76
C ILE A 380 -6.18 -12.30 -5.23
N GLY A 381 -6.80 -13.44 -5.53
CA GLY A 381 -7.02 -14.01 -6.85
C GLY A 381 -8.51 -14.07 -7.17
N PHE A 382 -8.90 -15.05 -8.00
CA PHE A 382 -10.30 -15.28 -8.33
C PHE A 382 -10.51 -16.66 -8.94
N ARG A 383 -11.76 -17.10 -8.94
CA ARG A 383 -12.25 -18.24 -9.73
C ARG A 383 -13.34 -17.79 -10.70
N ILE A 384 -13.70 -18.66 -11.64
CA ILE A 384 -14.65 -18.30 -12.71
C ILE A 384 -15.89 -19.19 -12.69
N VAL A 385 -17.02 -18.58 -13.05
CA VAL A 385 -18.30 -19.24 -13.33
C VAL A 385 -18.59 -19.13 -14.82
N GLN A 386 -19.07 -20.21 -15.43
CA GLN A 386 -19.62 -20.22 -16.79
C GLN A 386 -21.15 -20.32 -16.73
N ALA A 387 -21.82 -19.18 -16.63
CA ALA A 387 -23.27 -19.01 -16.73
C ALA A 387 -23.59 -17.54 -16.99
N PRO A 388 -24.75 -17.21 -17.59
CA PRO A 388 -25.27 -15.85 -17.54
C PRO A 388 -25.37 -15.35 -16.08
N LEU A 389 -25.44 -14.03 -15.91
CA LEU A 389 -25.85 -13.48 -14.62
C LEU A 389 -27.34 -13.83 -14.39
N PRO A 390 -27.79 -14.06 -13.14
CA PRO A 390 -29.21 -14.13 -12.83
C PRO A 390 -29.99 -12.94 -13.39
N ALA A 391 -31.27 -13.17 -13.71
CA ALA A 391 -32.18 -12.12 -14.14
C ALA A 391 -32.71 -11.27 -12.97
N THR A 392 -32.42 -11.65 -11.72
CA THR A 392 -32.78 -10.89 -10.52
C THR A 392 -32.20 -9.47 -10.61
N PRO A 393 -33.04 -8.42 -10.48
CA PRO A 393 -32.55 -7.05 -10.48
C PRO A 393 -31.56 -6.81 -9.32
N PRO A 394 -30.48 -6.04 -9.54
CA PRO A 394 -29.61 -5.61 -8.46
C PRO A 394 -30.38 -4.81 -7.40
N SER A 395 -29.98 -4.96 -6.13
CA SER A 395 -30.53 -4.13 -5.06
C SER A 395 -30.07 -2.67 -5.19
N ALA A 396 -30.82 -1.76 -4.56
CA ALA A 396 -30.44 -0.36 -4.48
C ALA A 396 -29.20 -0.19 -3.59
N PRO A 397 -28.26 0.69 -3.95
CA PRO A 397 -27.14 1.04 -3.07
C PRO A 397 -27.64 1.80 -1.85
N GLU A 398 -27.00 1.57 -0.70
CA GLU A 398 -27.21 2.40 0.49
C GLU A 398 -26.41 3.69 0.35
N ILE A 399 -27.06 4.84 0.55
CA ILE A 399 -26.41 6.16 0.46
C ILE A 399 -26.32 6.75 1.87
N PRO A 400 -25.12 7.00 2.42
CA PRO A 400 -24.94 7.60 3.74
C PRO A 400 -25.64 8.95 3.89
N LEU A 401 -26.13 9.28 5.09
CA LEU A 401 -26.84 10.55 5.35
C LEU A 401 -25.99 11.79 4.99
N VAL A 402 -24.67 11.71 5.23
CA VAL A 402 -23.71 12.76 4.88
C VAL A 402 -23.59 13.03 3.37
N GLN A 403 -24.11 12.13 2.52
CA GLN A 403 -24.20 12.27 1.06
C GLN A 403 -25.61 12.68 0.61
N GLN A 404 -26.61 12.65 1.51
CA GLN A 404 -27.99 13.00 1.20
C GLN A 404 -28.28 14.48 1.46
N PHE A 405 -29.20 15.03 0.66
CA PHE A 405 -29.69 16.40 0.78
C PHE A 405 -28.57 17.47 0.68
N VAL A 406 -27.53 17.19 -0.10
CA VAL A 406 -26.39 18.11 -0.29
C VAL A 406 -26.75 19.18 -1.30
N LYS A 407 -26.73 20.44 -0.84
CA LYS A 407 -26.94 21.60 -1.71
C LYS A 407 -25.66 21.91 -2.48
N GLN A 408 -25.76 22.09 -3.80
CA GLN A 408 -24.61 22.44 -4.64
C GLN A 408 -24.41 23.95 -4.83
N THR A 409 -25.31 24.77 -4.28
CA THR A 409 -25.21 26.23 -4.38
C THR A 409 -24.07 26.77 -3.53
N ARG A 410 -23.40 27.83 -4.02
CA ARG A 410 -22.30 28.51 -3.34
C ARG A 410 -22.62 29.95 -2.94
N ALA A 411 -23.85 30.39 -3.20
CA ALA A 411 -24.25 31.79 -3.00
C ALA A 411 -23.96 32.29 -1.57
N HIS A 412 -24.02 31.38 -0.59
CA HIS A 412 -23.90 31.71 0.82
C HIS A 412 -22.48 31.57 1.40
N VAL A 413 -21.49 31.07 0.64
CA VAL A 413 -20.13 30.80 1.19
C VAL A 413 -19.39 32.07 1.62
N SER A 414 -19.79 33.22 1.07
CA SER A 414 -19.29 34.54 1.49
C SER A 414 -20.02 35.14 2.69
N GLU A 415 -21.11 34.52 3.13
CA GLU A 415 -21.86 34.93 4.32
C GLU A 415 -21.15 34.39 5.56
N GLY A 416 -20.96 35.25 6.56
CA GLY A 416 -20.26 34.89 7.78
C GLY A 416 -20.49 35.90 8.89
N PRO A 417 -20.00 35.61 10.11
CA PRO A 417 -20.07 36.57 11.21
C PRO A 417 -19.30 37.85 10.84
N ASP A 418 -19.73 38.97 11.43
CA ASP A 418 -19.10 40.28 11.26
C ASP A 418 -17.59 40.20 11.57
N PRO A 419 -16.70 40.40 10.57
CA PRO A 419 -15.26 40.20 10.76
C PRO A 419 -14.62 41.24 11.69
N SER A 420 -15.35 42.31 12.05
CA SER A 420 -14.92 43.29 13.05
C SER A 420 -15.13 42.82 14.48
N LYS A 421 -15.86 41.71 14.70
CA LYS A 421 -16.19 41.17 16.02
C LYS A 421 -15.55 39.79 16.22
N PRO A 422 -14.94 39.53 17.39
CA PRO A 422 -14.52 38.18 17.73
C PRO A 422 -15.72 37.24 17.70
N PHE A 423 -15.58 36.11 17.02
CA PHE A 423 -16.60 35.07 16.93
C PHE A 423 -16.04 33.75 17.44
N TYR A 424 -16.63 33.24 18.52
CA TYR A 424 -16.28 31.96 19.11
C TYR A 424 -17.53 31.12 19.25
N ARG A 425 -17.45 29.86 18.83
CA ARG A 425 -18.57 28.93 18.96
C ARG A 425 -18.08 27.53 19.26
N LYS A 426 -18.72 26.90 20.23
CA LYS A 426 -18.56 25.49 20.56
C LYS A 426 -19.77 24.71 20.05
N ARG A 427 -19.53 23.53 19.48
CA ARG A 427 -20.54 22.56 19.09
C ARG A 427 -20.06 21.17 19.48
N ASP A 428 -20.98 20.32 19.88
CA ASP A 428 -20.68 18.91 20.09
C ASP A 428 -20.67 18.23 18.72
N MET A 429 -19.56 17.57 18.36
CA MET A 429 -19.37 17.00 17.02
C MET A 429 -20.03 15.63 16.84
N LEU A 430 -20.16 14.85 17.91
CA LEU A 430 -20.67 13.48 17.89
C LEU A 430 -21.74 13.26 18.98
N PRO A 431 -22.97 13.75 18.80
CA PRO A 431 -24.02 13.58 19.80
C PRO A 431 -24.52 12.12 19.85
N THR A 432 -24.48 11.58 21.08
CA THR A 432 -25.01 10.34 21.68
C THR A 432 -25.40 9.12 20.83
N PRO A 433 -24.86 7.92 21.14
CA PRO A 433 -23.57 7.66 21.81
C PRO A 433 -22.46 7.42 20.80
N LEU A 434 -21.37 8.18 20.84
CA LEU A 434 -20.28 7.96 19.88
C LEU A 434 -18.89 8.18 20.49
N GLU A 435 -18.62 9.22 21.27
CA GLU A 435 -17.30 9.42 21.86
C GLU A 435 -17.15 8.80 23.25
N ASN A 436 -16.10 7.99 23.46
CA ASN A 436 -15.75 7.33 24.73
C ASN A 436 -16.88 6.47 25.34
N THR A 437 -17.88 6.10 24.54
CA THR A 437 -18.94 5.20 25.00
C THR A 437 -18.41 3.76 25.03
N SER A 438 -18.76 3.00 26.06
CA SER A 438 -18.40 1.58 26.12
C SER A 438 -19.07 0.80 24.97
N PRO A 439 -18.48 -0.32 24.53
CA PRO A 439 -19.11 -1.20 23.54
C PRO A 439 -20.57 -1.53 23.91
N ALA A 440 -20.82 -1.95 25.15
CA ALA A 440 -22.16 -2.25 25.65
C ALA A 440 -23.15 -1.06 25.58
N GLY A 441 -22.67 0.17 25.72
CA GLY A 441 -23.50 1.37 25.60
C GLY A 441 -23.89 1.69 24.16
N ILE A 442 -22.97 1.46 23.22
CA ILE A 442 -23.22 1.56 21.77
C ILE A 442 -24.25 0.51 21.35
N ASP A 443 -24.11 -0.71 21.87
CA ASP A 443 -25.02 -1.84 21.59
C ASP A 443 -26.42 -1.55 22.10
N ALA A 444 -26.53 -1.05 23.34
CA ALA A 444 -27.81 -0.68 23.94
C ALA A 444 -28.52 0.44 23.16
N ALA A 445 -27.77 1.28 22.45
CA ALA A 445 -28.33 2.32 21.59
C ALA A 445 -28.71 1.82 20.18
N GLY A 446 -28.39 0.56 19.84
CA GLY A 446 -28.70 -0.02 18.54
C GLY A 446 -27.86 0.54 17.39
N LEU A 447 -26.68 1.08 17.67
CA LEU A 447 -25.77 1.56 16.62
C LEU A 447 -25.07 0.40 15.92
N HIS A 448 -24.81 0.60 14.62
CA HIS A 448 -24.08 -0.36 13.80
C HIS A 448 -22.70 -0.70 14.43
N PRO A 449 -22.23 -1.97 14.36
CA PRO A 449 -20.96 -2.44 14.95
C PRO A 449 -19.67 -1.71 14.55
N SER A 450 -19.71 -0.97 13.44
CA SER A 450 -18.63 -0.08 13.03
C SER A 450 -18.49 1.14 13.95
N PHE A 451 -19.58 1.63 14.57
CA PHE A 451 -19.51 2.74 15.50
C PHE A 451 -18.94 2.23 16.81
N ARG A 452 -17.81 2.79 17.25
CA ARG A 452 -17.08 2.29 18.40
C ARG A 452 -16.65 3.43 19.33
N GLY A 453 -16.18 3.05 20.51
CA GLY A 453 -15.90 3.98 21.60
C GLY A 453 -14.65 4.86 21.39
N HIS A 454 -13.67 4.40 20.61
CA HIS A 454 -12.45 5.15 20.32
C HIS A 454 -12.57 5.83 18.95
N ASN A 455 -12.63 7.16 18.94
CA ASN A 455 -12.72 7.94 17.71
C ASN A 455 -11.51 8.86 17.63
N HIS A 456 -10.74 8.79 16.54
CA HIS A 456 -9.44 9.44 16.49
C HIS A 456 -9.05 9.87 15.07
N SER A 457 -7.96 10.66 15.00
CA SER A 457 -7.38 11.28 13.80
C SER A 457 -8.39 11.94 12.85
N PRO A 458 -9.09 13.01 13.27
CA PRO A 458 -10.08 13.64 12.41
C PRO A 458 -9.43 14.35 11.21
N GLY A 459 -9.99 14.12 10.02
CA GLY A 459 -9.94 15.01 8.88
C GLY A 459 -11.14 15.96 8.92
N LEU A 460 -10.92 17.25 8.67
CA LEU A 460 -11.95 18.27 8.71
C LEU A 460 -11.72 19.28 7.60
N GLU A 461 -12.73 19.57 6.79
CA GLU A 461 -12.59 20.47 5.65
C GLU A 461 -13.88 21.25 5.37
N VAL A 462 -13.73 22.50 4.91
CA VAL A 462 -14.84 23.31 4.41
C VAL A 462 -15.06 22.97 2.94
N LEU A 463 -16.27 22.56 2.60
CA LEU A 463 -16.64 22.13 1.27
C LEU A 463 -17.02 23.32 0.36
N PRO A 464 -17.02 23.15 -0.98
CA PRO A 464 -17.34 24.23 -1.92
C PRO A 464 -18.71 24.88 -1.74
N ASN A 465 -19.67 24.19 -1.12
CA ASN A 465 -21.01 24.70 -0.82
C ASN A 465 -21.12 25.39 0.56
N GLY A 466 -20.04 25.45 1.33
CA GLY A 466 -19.98 26.05 2.66
C GLY A 466 -20.31 25.09 3.82
N ASP A 467 -20.67 23.84 3.52
CA ASP A 467 -20.77 22.80 4.56
C ASP A 467 -19.37 22.50 5.13
N VAL A 468 -19.31 21.97 6.35
CA VAL A 468 -18.09 21.39 6.91
C VAL A 468 -18.26 19.88 6.98
N LEU A 469 -17.31 19.14 6.42
CA LEU A 469 -17.27 17.69 6.51
C LEU A 469 -16.18 17.28 7.49
N GLN A 470 -16.55 16.39 8.42
CA GLN A 470 -15.61 15.69 9.29
C GLN A 470 -15.58 14.22 8.88
N VAL A 471 -14.39 13.64 8.84
CA VAL A 471 -14.18 12.19 8.75
C VAL A 471 -13.23 11.77 9.86
N ILE A 472 -13.58 10.74 10.61
CA ILE A 472 -12.77 10.20 11.70
C ILE A 472 -12.69 8.69 11.54
N TYR A 473 -11.61 8.07 12.00
CA TYR A 473 -11.63 6.62 12.16
C TYR A 473 -12.21 6.26 13.54
N THR A 474 -12.90 5.13 13.61
CA THR A 474 -13.54 4.62 14.81
C THR A 474 -13.12 3.16 15.07
N SER A 475 -12.80 2.83 16.32
CA SER A 475 -12.22 1.55 16.71
C SER A 475 -12.52 1.14 18.16
N TYR A 476 -12.25 -0.13 18.50
CA TYR A 476 -12.07 -0.61 19.86
C TYR A 476 -10.59 -0.52 20.25
N HIS A 477 -9.72 -0.84 19.28
CA HIS A 477 -8.27 -0.68 19.36
C HIS A 477 -7.74 0.01 18.09
N GLU A 478 -6.83 0.97 18.24
CA GLU A 478 -6.35 1.83 17.14
C GLU A 478 -5.88 1.06 15.88
N TYR A 479 -5.28 -0.12 16.05
CA TYR A 479 -4.62 -0.88 14.99
C TYR A 479 -5.26 -2.25 14.72
N GLU A 480 -6.60 -2.33 14.77
CA GLU A 480 -7.34 -3.55 14.46
C GLU A 480 -7.86 -3.58 13.00
N PRO A 481 -8.07 -4.76 12.38
CA PRO A 481 -8.61 -4.89 11.02
C PRO A 481 -10.06 -4.43 10.85
N GLY A 482 -10.74 -4.07 11.94
CA GLY A 482 -12.11 -3.58 11.89
C GLY A 482 -12.22 -2.06 11.86
N VAL A 483 -11.11 -1.31 11.91
CA VAL A 483 -11.20 0.17 11.95
C VAL A 483 -11.86 0.67 10.67
N SER A 484 -12.85 1.55 10.84
CA SER A 484 -13.63 2.11 9.73
C SER A 484 -13.65 3.64 9.82
N LEU A 485 -13.97 4.30 8.70
CA LEU A 485 -14.14 5.75 8.64
C LEU A 485 -15.62 6.12 8.70
N ILE A 486 -15.98 6.88 9.74
CA ILE A 486 -17.28 7.51 9.86
C ILE A 486 -17.16 9.00 9.56
N ALA A 487 -18.24 9.57 9.05
CA ALA A 487 -18.30 10.98 8.69
C ALA A 487 -19.52 11.65 9.28
N SER A 488 -19.38 12.93 9.62
CA SER A 488 -20.48 13.82 9.97
C SER A 488 -20.36 15.13 9.17
N ARG A 489 -21.51 15.75 8.90
CA ARG A 489 -21.61 16.99 8.11
C ARG A 489 -22.27 18.07 8.95
N LEU A 490 -21.62 19.23 9.05
CA LEU A 490 -22.24 20.46 9.52
C LEU A 490 -22.74 21.22 8.29
N ARG A 491 -24.05 21.24 8.12
CA ARG A 491 -24.69 21.94 7.00
C ARG A 491 -24.49 23.45 7.14
N PHE A 492 -24.28 24.15 6.04
CA PHE A 492 -24.12 25.60 6.06
C PHE A 492 -25.32 26.26 6.77
N GLY A 493 -25.03 27.07 7.80
CA GLY A 493 -26.04 27.74 8.62
C GLY A 493 -26.68 26.88 9.73
N ALA A 494 -26.35 25.59 9.82
CA ALA A 494 -26.85 24.72 10.89
C ALA A 494 -26.06 24.90 12.19
N GLU A 495 -26.71 24.53 13.29
CA GLU A 495 -26.12 24.62 14.64
C GLU A 495 -25.65 23.32 15.22
N GLU A 496 -26.14 22.22 14.65
CA GLU A 496 -25.85 20.87 15.05
C GLU A 496 -25.29 20.12 13.85
N TRP A 497 -24.43 19.15 14.17
CA TRP A 497 -23.90 18.22 13.19
C TRP A 497 -24.96 17.17 12.84
N ASP A 498 -24.99 16.73 11.57
CA ASP A 498 -25.75 15.56 11.18
C ASP A 498 -25.29 14.35 12.01
N PHE A 499 -26.20 13.41 12.30
CA PHE A 499 -25.80 12.13 12.89
C PHE A 499 -24.79 11.43 11.96
N PRO A 500 -23.65 10.94 12.46
CA PRO A 500 -22.62 10.41 11.58
C PRO A 500 -23.07 9.14 10.89
N SER A 501 -22.49 8.89 9.73
CA SER A 501 -22.70 7.69 8.92
C SER A 501 -21.37 7.02 8.63
N ARG A 502 -21.38 5.70 8.39
CA ARG A 502 -20.24 5.04 7.77
C ARG A 502 -19.98 5.67 6.40
N LEU A 503 -18.72 6.00 6.12
CA LEU A 503 -18.31 6.53 4.82
C LEU A 503 -17.41 5.55 4.09
N VAL A 504 -16.39 5.02 4.75
CA VAL A 504 -15.49 3.98 4.21
C VAL A 504 -15.32 2.89 5.25
N ASP A 505 -15.39 1.63 4.81
CA ASP A 505 -15.32 0.44 5.65
C ASP A 505 -14.84 -0.72 4.77
N GLU A 506 -13.54 -0.71 4.45
CA GLU A 506 -12.85 -1.82 3.80
C GLU A 506 -12.70 -2.93 4.85
N VAL A 507 -13.60 -3.92 4.78
CA VAL A 507 -13.70 -4.96 5.80
C VAL A 507 -12.44 -5.82 5.85
N GLY A 508 -11.88 -5.90 7.06
CA GLY A 508 -10.70 -6.70 7.37
C GLY A 508 -9.38 -6.00 7.05
N VAL A 509 -9.42 -4.69 6.81
CA VAL A 509 -8.26 -3.80 6.81
C VAL A 509 -8.45 -2.67 7.81
N ASN A 510 -7.36 -2.15 8.35
CA ASN A 510 -7.36 -1.02 9.26
C ASN A 510 -7.53 0.32 8.50
N ASP A 511 -8.76 0.80 8.25
CA ASP A 511 -8.94 2.10 7.58
C ASP A 511 -8.62 3.27 8.51
N ALA A 512 -7.44 3.87 8.36
CA ALA A 512 -6.97 4.88 9.31
C ALA A 512 -6.51 6.19 8.67
N SER A 513 -6.36 7.18 9.55
CA SER A 513 -5.77 8.49 9.27
C SER A 513 -6.42 9.26 8.12
N PRO A 514 -7.73 9.57 8.19
CA PRO A 514 -8.40 10.34 7.16
C PRO A 514 -7.79 11.75 7.02
N LEU A 515 -7.57 12.17 5.78
CA LEU A 515 -7.13 13.50 5.35
C LEU A 515 -8.17 14.01 4.36
N LEU A 516 -8.84 15.11 4.71
CA LEU A 516 -9.70 15.84 3.78
C LEU A 516 -8.96 17.04 3.22
N TRP A 517 -9.08 17.25 1.90
CA TRP A 517 -8.50 18.40 1.23
C TRP A 517 -9.43 18.85 0.10
N THR A 518 -9.83 20.12 0.12
CA THR A 518 -10.54 20.74 -1.01
C THR A 518 -9.54 21.50 -1.89
N ASP A 519 -9.43 21.08 -3.15
CA ASP A 519 -8.67 21.76 -4.19
C ASP A 519 -9.62 22.40 -5.21
N ASP A 520 -9.77 23.72 -5.12
CA ASP A 520 -10.80 24.51 -5.81
C ASP A 520 -12.23 23.96 -5.55
N GLN A 521 -12.76 23.15 -6.46
CA GLN A 521 -14.10 22.58 -6.38
C GLN A 521 -14.10 21.08 -6.11
N THR A 522 -12.91 20.47 -6.10
CA THR A 522 -12.76 19.03 -5.94
C THR A 522 -12.39 18.74 -4.49
N VAL A 523 -13.23 17.96 -3.83
CA VAL A 523 -12.99 17.47 -2.48
C VAL A 523 -12.31 16.12 -2.58
N HIS A 524 -11.18 15.94 -1.91
CA HIS A 524 -10.47 14.69 -1.82
C HIS A 524 -10.51 14.16 -0.38
N LEU A 525 -10.79 12.88 -0.22
CA LEU A 525 -10.59 12.13 1.02
C LEU A 525 -9.50 11.10 0.79
N TYR A 526 -8.39 11.22 1.52
CA TYR A 526 -7.31 10.23 1.57
C TYR A 526 -7.34 9.47 2.89
N TRP A 527 -6.94 8.20 2.86
CA TRP A 527 -6.71 7.38 4.06
C TRP A 527 -5.64 6.32 3.74
N GLY A 528 -5.25 5.53 4.72
CA GLY A 528 -4.30 4.44 4.53
C GLY A 528 -4.67 3.20 5.33
N HIS A 529 -3.92 2.11 5.10
CA HIS A 529 -4.07 0.83 5.80
C HIS A 529 -2.84 0.52 6.65
N PRO A 530 -2.68 1.11 7.85
CA PRO A 530 -1.63 0.72 8.77
C PRO A 530 -1.77 -0.77 9.09
N LYS A 531 -0.65 -1.50 9.28
CA LYS A 531 -0.63 -2.95 9.56
C LYS A 531 -1.01 -3.88 8.41
N MET A 532 -1.51 -3.37 7.28
CA MET A 532 -1.61 -4.20 6.08
C MET A 532 -0.21 -4.44 5.51
N GLU A 533 0.36 -5.63 5.71
CA GLU A 533 1.75 -5.93 5.31
C GLU A 533 1.89 -6.36 3.84
N GLU A 534 0.87 -7.02 3.27
CA GLU A 534 0.86 -7.46 1.86
C GLU A 534 0.13 -6.46 0.97
N GLY A 535 0.82 -5.90 -0.03
CA GLY A 535 0.19 -5.14 -1.11
C GLY A 535 -0.45 -3.80 -0.71
N ALA A 536 -0.19 -3.29 0.49
CA ALA A 536 -0.73 -2.01 0.93
C ALA A 536 -0.07 -0.81 0.21
N PHE A 537 -0.87 0.23 -0.02
CA PHE A 537 -0.40 1.48 -0.58
C PHE A 537 -0.10 2.51 0.52
N PRO A 538 0.79 3.50 0.28
CA PRO A 538 1.04 4.57 1.24
C PRO A 538 -0.21 5.36 1.64
N PHE A 539 -1.16 5.47 0.69
CA PHE A 539 -2.48 6.04 0.85
C PHE A 539 -3.37 5.56 -0.31
N GLN A 540 -4.66 5.80 -0.21
CA GLN A 540 -5.68 5.66 -1.24
C GLN A 540 -6.64 6.85 -1.12
N TRP A 541 -7.45 7.11 -2.14
CA TRP A 541 -8.36 8.25 -2.09
C TRP A 541 -9.64 8.11 -2.91
N ILE A 542 -10.64 8.90 -2.54
CA ILE A 542 -11.83 9.18 -3.33
C ILE A 542 -11.95 10.69 -3.55
N SER A 543 -12.60 11.09 -4.63
CA SER A 543 -12.79 12.50 -4.99
C SER A 543 -14.25 12.82 -5.29
N SER A 544 -14.68 14.03 -4.98
CA SER A 544 -16.02 14.55 -5.23
C SER A 544 -15.95 15.92 -5.90
N THR A 545 -16.78 16.15 -6.91
CA THR A 545 -16.94 17.47 -7.57
C THR A 545 -18.27 18.14 -7.24
N ASP A 546 -19.04 17.53 -6.33
CA ASP A 546 -20.38 17.94 -5.91
C ASP A 546 -20.47 18.03 -4.38
N SER A 547 -19.45 18.62 -3.76
CA SER A 547 -19.42 18.90 -2.32
C SER A 547 -19.70 17.66 -1.45
N GLY A 548 -19.15 16.51 -1.84
CA GLY A 548 -19.26 15.24 -1.14
C GLY A 548 -20.64 14.58 -1.22
N ALA A 549 -21.46 14.93 -2.22
CA ALA A 549 -22.74 14.27 -2.46
C ALA A 549 -22.55 12.92 -3.18
N THR A 550 -21.58 12.86 -4.08
CA THR A 550 -21.11 11.62 -4.70
C THR A 550 -19.59 11.56 -4.67
N TRP A 551 -19.05 10.35 -4.72
CA TRP A 551 -17.62 10.09 -4.67
C TRP A 551 -17.19 9.18 -5.80
N SER A 552 -15.96 9.36 -6.28
CA SER A 552 -15.33 8.46 -7.23
C SER A 552 -15.14 7.06 -6.65
N GLU A 553 -14.81 6.10 -7.51
CA GLU A 553 -14.20 4.83 -7.09
C GLU A 553 -12.92 5.10 -6.28
N ILE A 554 -12.61 4.21 -5.33
CA ILE A 554 -11.36 4.23 -4.57
C ILE A 554 -10.17 4.12 -5.54
N GLN A 555 -9.29 5.12 -5.49
CA GLN A 555 -8.08 5.21 -6.29
C GLN A 555 -6.87 4.82 -5.45
N PHE A 556 -5.91 4.14 -6.09
CA PHE A 556 -4.63 3.75 -5.50
C PHE A 556 -3.47 4.41 -6.26
N PRO A 557 -2.41 4.86 -5.57
CA PRO A 557 -1.34 5.62 -6.19
C PRO A 557 -0.47 4.72 -7.07
N LYS A 558 -0.26 5.17 -8.30
CA LYS A 558 0.69 4.57 -9.24
C LYS A 558 2.03 5.29 -9.14
N PHE A 559 2.99 4.69 -8.45
CA PHE A 559 4.32 5.29 -8.31
C PHE A 559 5.18 5.08 -9.56
N ALA A 560 5.73 6.17 -10.10
CA ALA A 560 6.61 6.16 -11.27
C ALA A 560 8.02 5.63 -10.99
N GLY A 561 8.34 5.35 -9.73
CA GLY A 561 9.64 4.87 -9.29
C GLY A 561 9.56 4.23 -7.90
N PRO A 562 10.68 3.74 -7.38
CA PRO A 562 10.74 3.20 -6.03
C PRO A 562 10.36 4.27 -5.01
N ILE A 563 9.68 3.84 -3.95
CA ILE A 563 9.36 4.68 -2.79
C ILE A 563 10.24 4.26 -1.62
N GLY A 564 10.66 5.23 -0.81
CA GLY A 564 11.42 4.99 0.40
C GLY A 564 10.55 4.65 1.60
N ASP A 565 11.20 4.56 2.75
CA ASP A 565 10.59 4.34 4.07
C ASP A 565 9.39 5.24 4.33
N HIS A 566 8.28 4.61 4.70
CA HIS A 566 7.02 5.25 5.02
C HIS A 566 6.16 4.39 5.93
N THR A 567 5.11 5.00 6.48
CA THR A 567 3.96 4.30 7.03
C THR A 567 2.75 4.58 6.16
N LYS A 568 1.82 3.61 6.08
CA LYS A 568 0.58 3.67 5.28
C LYS A 568 -0.46 4.57 5.98
N GLN A 569 -0.05 5.80 6.29
CA GLN A 569 -0.77 6.76 7.12
C GLN A 569 -0.61 8.15 6.51
N PRO A 570 -1.55 8.60 5.65
CA PRO A 570 -1.63 10.02 5.33
C PRO A 570 -1.84 10.83 6.62
N ILE A 571 -1.30 12.04 6.65
CA ILE A 571 -1.41 12.95 7.78
C ILE A 571 -2.19 14.19 7.37
N ASN A 572 -2.32 15.19 8.23
CA ASN A 572 -3.45 16.12 8.24
C ASN A 572 -3.58 17.10 7.08
N ASN A 573 -2.70 17.12 6.08
CA ASN A 573 -2.89 18.04 4.97
C ASN A 573 -2.28 17.57 3.64
N ALA A 574 -2.95 18.00 2.57
CA ALA A 574 -2.46 18.03 1.21
C ALA A 574 -2.50 19.48 0.72
N PHE A 575 -1.74 19.80 -0.33
CA PHE A 575 -1.72 21.15 -0.91
C PHE A 575 -1.17 21.13 -2.32
N ARG A 576 -1.46 22.20 -3.07
CA ARG A 576 -0.93 22.44 -4.41
C ARG A 576 0.21 23.47 -4.39
N GLY A 577 1.33 23.12 -5.01
CA GLY A 577 2.47 24.00 -5.24
C GLY A 577 2.17 25.07 -6.30
N LEU A 578 3.01 26.11 -6.36
CA LEU A 578 2.87 27.18 -7.36
C LEU A 578 3.07 26.69 -8.81
N ASP A 579 3.77 25.57 -8.98
CA ASP A 579 3.97 24.91 -10.27
C ASP A 579 2.84 23.93 -10.64
N GLY A 580 1.78 23.87 -9.82
CA GLY A 580 0.66 22.96 -9.99
C GLY A 580 0.88 21.57 -9.40
N THR A 581 2.05 21.26 -8.84
CA THR A 581 2.31 19.95 -8.21
C THR A 581 1.39 19.73 -7.00
N ILE A 582 0.70 18.60 -6.95
CA ILE A 582 -0.07 18.16 -5.78
C ILE A 582 0.88 17.49 -4.80
N TYR A 583 0.79 17.83 -3.52
CA TYR A 583 1.51 17.19 -2.43
C TYR A 583 0.53 16.57 -1.43
N VAL A 584 0.75 15.31 -1.08
CA VAL A 584 0.00 14.60 -0.03
C VAL A 584 0.99 14.19 1.06
N ALA A 585 0.73 14.61 2.30
CA ALA A 585 1.59 14.28 3.42
C ALA A 585 1.26 12.90 4.00
N SER A 586 2.28 12.14 4.38
CA SER A 586 2.16 10.92 5.19
C SER A 586 3.24 10.85 6.27
N ASP A 587 3.04 9.97 7.24
CA ASP A 587 4.08 9.63 8.20
C ASP A 587 5.17 8.74 7.57
N GLY A 588 6.42 9.03 7.92
CA GLY A 588 7.60 8.23 7.60
C GLY A 588 7.88 7.15 8.65
N SER A 589 8.95 6.39 8.46
CA SER A 589 9.46 5.49 9.50
C SER A 589 9.97 6.28 10.72
N GLY A 590 9.57 5.84 11.92
CA GLY A 590 9.95 6.47 13.17
C GLY A 590 9.39 7.89 13.34
N GLY A 591 10.25 8.82 13.77
CA GLY A 591 9.93 10.22 14.02
C GLY A 591 10.03 11.12 12.79
N ARG A 592 9.60 10.66 11.61
CA ARG A 592 9.74 11.39 10.34
C ARG A 592 8.39 11.49 9.62
N SER A 593 8.28 12.42 8.67
CA SER A 593 7.16 12.51 7.72
C SER A 593 7.67 12.66 6.28
N VAL A 594 6.81 12.33 5.31
CA VAL A 594 7.07 12.32 3.86
C VAL A 594 6.02 13.13 3.12
N LEU A 595 6.43 13.74 2.00
CA LEU A 595 5.52 14.25 0.98
C LEU A 595 5.54 13.32 -0.24
N TRP A 596 4.36 12.86 -0.63
CA TRP A 596 4.14 12.29 -1.95
C TRP A 596 3.75 13.39 -2.91
N ALA A 597 4.24 13.32 -4.15
CA ALA A 597 3.99 14.37 -5.12
C ALA A 597 3.43 13.83 -6.44
N SER A 598 2.57 14.62 -7.09
CA SER A 598 2.03 14.33 -8.41
C SER A 598 2.00 15.59 -9.27
N LYS A 599 2.39 15.45 -10.54
CA LYS A 599 2.41 16.55 -11.54
C LYS A 599 1.32 16.43 -12.60
N ASP A 600 0.49 15.40 -12.52
CA ASP A 600 -0.45 15.01 -13.55
C ASP A 600 -1.85 14.73 -12.98
N GLU A 601 -2.22 15.51 -11.96
CA GLU A 601 -3.53 15.44 -11.29
C GLU A 601 -3.79 14.08 -10.63
N GLY A 602 -2.76 13.48 -10.01
CA GLY A 602 -2.86 12.22 -9.27
C GLY A 602 -2.82 10.96 -10.13
N LYS A 603 -2.57 11.07 -11.44
CA LYS A 603 -2.45 9.90 -12.33
C LYS A 603 -1.20 9.08 -12.03
N THR A 604 -0.08 9.76 -11.77
CA THR A 604 1.16 9.17 -11.29
C THR A 604 1.69 9.93 -10.10
N TRP A 605 2.39 9.21 -9.23
CA TRP A 605 2.97 9.71 -8.00
C TRP A 605 4.47 9.44 -7.94
N TYR A 606 5.19 10.26 -7.20
CA TYR A 606 6.59 10.02 -6.88
C TYR A 606 6.87 10.40 -5.43
N ASP A 607 7.85 9.70 -4.86
CA ASP A 607 8.43 10.06 -3.58
C ASP A 607 9.32 11.30 -3.75
N THR A 608 9.12 12.35 -2.93
CA THR A 608 10.01 13.52 -2.95
C THR A 608 11.40 13.22 -2.39
N VAL A 609 11.64 12.00 -1.87
CA VAL A 609 12.84 11.46 -1.21
C VAL A 609 13.23 12.11 0.10
N GLY A 610 13.02 13.43 0.26
CA GLY A 610 13.26 14.12 1.51
C GLY A 610 12.27 13.70 2.61
N ARG A 611 12.71 13.75 3.86
CA ARG A 611 11.89 13.48 5.04
C ARG A 611 12.07 14.61 6.05
N THR A 612 10.97 15.14 6.56
CA THR A 612 11.04 16.11 7.66
C THR A 612 11.27 15.38 8.98
N PRO A 613 12.03 15.98 9.91
CA PRO A 613 12.06 15.54 11.29
C PRO A 613 10.72 15.89 11.95
N GLY A 614 10.16 14.97 12.72
CA GLY A 614 8.82 15.08 13.28
C GLY A 614 7.84 14.16 12.60
N ARG A 615 7.32 13.18 13.35
CA ARG A 615 6.10 12.48 12.96
C ARG A 615 4.91 13.46 13.09
N HIS A 616 3.92 13.30 12.23
CA HIS A 616 2.78 14.22 12.08
C HIS A 616 3.20 15.64 11.68
N THR A 617 4.14 15.77 10.74
CA THR A 617 4.49 17.08 10.18
C THR A 617 3.31 17.66 9.38
N THR A 618 2.87 18.87 9.72
CA THR A 618 1.94 19.66 8.89
C THR A 618 2.72 20.60 7.98
N TYR A 619 2.25 20.76 6.74
CA TYR A 619 2.96 21.50 5.70
C TYR A 619 2.17 22.72 5.21
N VAL A 620 2.85 23.78 4.80
CA VAL A 620 2.22 24.88 4.07
C VAL A 620 3.18 25.48 3.04
N LEU A 621 2.64 25.86 1.89
CA LEU A 621 3.37 26.63 0.90
C LEU A 621 3.55 28.07 1.37
N LEU A 622 4.78 28.56 1.47
CA LEU A 622 5.12 29.95 1.76
C LEU A 622 4.95 30.84 0.52
N LYS A 623 4.92 32.17 0.73
CA LYS A 623 4.66 33.15 -0.34
C LYS A 623 5.70 33.13 -1.47
N ASP A 624 6.92 32.71 -1.16
CA ASP A 624 8.02 32.58 -2.13
C ASP A 624 8.05 31.23 -2.85
N GLY A 625 7.07 30.36 -2.59
CA GLY A 625 6.98 29.02 -3.16
C GLY A 625 7.76 27.95 -2.41
N SER A 626 8.48 28.30 -1.33
CA SER A 626 9.10 27.31 -0.45
C SER A 626 8.05 26.58 0.39
N ILE A 627 8.37 25.37 0.84
CA ILE A 627 7.47 24.55 1.67
C ILE A 627 7.96 24.59 3.10
N LEU A 628 7.11 25.03 4.02
CA LEU A 628 7.35 24.96 5.46
C LEU A 628 6.70 23.69 6.01
N GLY A 629 7.44 22.90 6.77
CA GLY A 629 6.96 21.79 7.58
C GLY A 629 7.17 22.06 9.08
N LEU A 630 6.16 21.75 9.89
CA LEU A 630 6.20 21.79 11.35
C LEU A 630 5.70 20.45 11.90
N GLY A 631 6.53 19.71 12.64
CA GLY A 631 6.18 18.37 13.15
C GLY A 631 6.92 18.05 14.43
N GLY A 632 6.42 17.13 15.25
CA GLY A 632 7.00 16.97 16.59
C GLY A 632 6.57 15.78 17.43
N LYS A 633 5.78 14.81 16.93
CA LYS A 633 5.50 13.61 17.74
C LYS A 633 6.82 12.85 17.95
N ASN A 634 7.23 12.76 19.22
CA ASN A 634 8.42 12.03 19.69
C ASN A 634 9.78 12.52 19.16
N THR A 635 9.86 13.77 18.67
CA THR A 635 11.13 14.37 18.23
C THR A 635 11.18 15.83 18.62
N ASP A 636 12.37 16.32 18.98
CA ASP A 636 12.57 17.72 19.34
C ASP A 636 13.97 18.22 18.97
N ILE A 637 14.12 19.54 18.93
CA ILE A 637 15.40 20.25 18.90
C ILE A 637 15.44 21.13 20.13
N ASP A 638 16.22 20.75 21.14
CA ASP A 638 16.33 21.43 22.43
C ASP A 638 14.96 21.61 23.15
N GLY A 639 14.07 20.61 23.04
CA GLY A 639 12.72 20.65 23.61
C GLY A 639 11.68 21.39 22.75
N PHE A 640 12.09 21.97 21.61
CA PHE A 640 11.18 22.66 20.69
C PHE A 640 10.79 21.77 19.51
N MET A 641 9.58 21.98 18.98
CA MET A 641 9.09 21.30 17.79
C MET A 641 10.00 21.62 16.58
N PRO A 642 10.48 20.61 15.84
CA PRO A 642 11.24 20.82 14.61
C PRO A 642 10.48 21.65 13.57
N GLN A 643 11.22 22.53 12.91
CA GLN A 643 10.83 23.28 11.73
C GLN A 643 11.71 22.86 10.56
N ALA A 644 11.12 22.65 9.38
CA ALA A 644 11.83 22.28 8.17
C ALA A 644 11.38 23.14 6.98
N ILE A 645 12.31 23.70 6.21
CA ILE A 645 11.98 24.48 5.01
C ILE A 645 12.62 23.83 3.78
N SER A 646 11.81 23.54 2.76
CA SER A 646 12.30 23.04 1.46
C SER A 646 12.12 24.09 0.38
N ARG A 647 13.14 24.24 -0.48
CA ARG A 647 13.12 25.13 -1.67
C ARG A 647 13.19 24.36 -2.99
N ASP A 648 13.12 23.04 -2.94
CA ASP A 648 13.29 22.14 -4.08
C ASP A 648 12.16 21.10 -4.20
N GLY A 649 10.99 21.43 -3.65
CA GLY A 649 9.79 20.61 -3.74
C GLY A 649 9.79 19.40 -2.80
N GLY A 650 10.43 19.52 -1.64
CA GLY A 650 10.46 18.50 -0.60
C GLY A 650 11.60 17.49 -0.71
N ARG A 651 12.61 17.74 -1.56
CA ARG A 651 13.78 16.85 -1.73
C ARG A 651 14.81 17.06 -0.64
N THR A 652 15.11 18.31 -0.32
CA THR A 652 15.98 18.70 0.79
C THR A 652 15.26 19.64 1.74
N TRP A 653 15.68 19.62 3.01
CA TRP A 653 15.05 20.35 4.10
C TRP A 653 16.10 21.04 4.96
N ASP A 654 16.01 22.36 5.07
CA ASP A 654 16.73 23.15 6.06
C ASP A 654 16.01 23.06 7.41
N VAL A 655 16.63 22.40 8.38
CA VAL A 655 16.02 22.10 9.67
C VAL A 655 16.48 23.08 10.75
N SER A 656 15.53 23.58 11.55
CA SER A 656 15.77 24.49 12.68
C SER A 656 14.73 24.28 13.78
N LYS A 657 14.93 24.86 14.97
CA LYS A 657 13.92 24.87 16.02
C LYS A 657 12.79 25.84 15.68
N SER A 658 11.54 25.42 15.88
CA SER A 658 10.38 26.33 15.86
C SER A 658 10.26 27.11 17.18
N PRO A 659 9.41 28.14 17.27
CA PRO A 659 9.12 28.82 18.54
C PRO A 659 8.17 28.03 19.44
N PHE A 660 7.70 26.84 19.03
CA PHE A 660 6.71 26.06 19.75
C PHE A 660 7.37 24.91 20.53
N PRO A 661 6.86 24.56 21.73
CA PRO A 661 7.27 23.36 22.43
C PRO A 661 7.10 22.11 21.57
N ARG A 662 7.92 21.09 21.82
CA ARG A 662 7.72 19.75 21.24
C ARG A 662 6.33 19.21 21.52
N LEU A 663 5.89 18.30 20.66
CA LEU A 663 4.63 17.60 20.83
C LEU A 663 4.83 16.25 21.53
N GLY A 664 3.86 15.87 22.34
CA GLY A 664 3.76 14.56 22.99
C GLY A 664 3.17 13.49 22.08
N THR A 665 3.01 12.30 22.65
CA THR A 665 2.27 11.20 22.00
C THR A 665 0.84 11.64 21.70
N ASN A 666 0.32 11.23 20.53
CA ASN A 666 -1.04 11.52 20.04
C ASN A 666 -1.39 12.99 19.78
N GLN A 667 -0.40 13.88 19.75
CA GLN A 667 -0.57 15.27 19.37
C GLN A 667 -0.17 15.50 17.91
N ARG A 668 -1.00 16.22 17.17
CA ARG A 668 -0.79 16.58 15.76
C ARG A 668 -1.11 18.07 15.56
N PRO A 669 -0.16 18.90 15.11
CA PRO A 669 -0.42 20.31 14.85
C PRO A 669 -1.15 20.46 13.52
N THR A 670 -1.96 21.52 13.37
CA THR A 670 -2.58 21.91 12.10
C THR A 670 -2.14 23.32 11.73
N LEU A 671 -1.90 23.52 10.44
CA LEU A 671 -1.42 24.78 9.89
C LEU A 671 -2.30 25.20 8.71
N ILE A 672 -2.91 26.39 8.80
CA ILE A 672 -3.70 26.96 7.71
C ILE A 672 -3.28 28.39 7.38
N ARG A 673 -3.50 28.80 6.13
CA ARG A 673 -3.33 30.17 5.69
C ARG A 673 -4.64 30.93 5.81
N LEU A 674 -4.63 32.00 6.60
CA LEU A 674 -5.78 32.89 6.75
C LEU A 674 -5.92 33.81 5.53
N GLN A 675 -7.12 34.36 5.30
CA GLN A 675 -7.37 35.36 4.26
C GLN A 675 -6.42 36.57 4.35
N SER A 676 -6.00 36.94 5.56
CA SER A 676 -4.98 37.99 5.78
C SER A 676 -3.58 37.66 5.24
N GLY A 677 -3.34 36.43 4.78
CA GLY A 677 -2.05 35.91 4.36
C GLY A 677 -1.15 35.46 5.52
N ARG A 678 -1.57 35.63 6.78
CA ARG A 678 -0.91 35.07 7.97
C ARG A 678 -1.16 33.57 8.09
N LEU A 679 -0.28 32.89 8.82
CA LEU A 679 -0.44 31.48 9.17
C LEU A 679 -1.08 31.36 10.56
N LEU A 680 -2.06 30.47 10.69
CA LEU A 680 -2.60 30.02 11.97
C LEU A 680 -2.06 28.61 12.23
N VAL A 681 -1.38 28.44 13.36
CA VAL A 681 -0.96 27.13 13.87
C VAL A 681 -1.86 26.81 15.05
N ALA A 682 -2.45 25.62 15.06
CA ALA A 682 -3.20 25.08 16.19
C ALA A 682 -2.60 23.73 16.60
N GLY A 683 -2.45 23.51 17.90
CA GLY A 683 -1.89 22.26 18.43
C GLY A 683 -1.84 22.30 19.95
N ASP A 684 -1.57 21.14 20.55
CA ASP A 684 -1.41 21.01 21.99
C ASP A 684 0.04 21.31 22.38
N PHE A 685 0.30 22.53 22.85
CA PHE A 685 1.65 23.00 23.18
C PHE A 685 2.06 22.69 24.62
N VAL A 686 1.57 21.57 25.18
CA VAL A 686 1.87 21.09 26.53
C VAL A 686 2.19 19.60 26.47
N LEU A 687 3.28 19.17 27.11
CA LEU A 687 3.64 17.75 27.20
C LEU A 687 2.67 17.03 28.14
N HIS A 688 1.90 16.09 27.56
CA HIS A 688 0.80 15.37 28.20
C HIS A 688 1.17 14.66 29.52
N ASN A 689 2.43 14.30 29.72
CA ASN A 689 2.81 13.40 30.82
C ASN A 689 3.24 14.11 32.11
N ASP A 690 3.64 15.38 32.05
CA ASP A 690 4.12 16.12 33.22
C ASP A 690 3.90 17.65 33.16
N GLY A 691 3.31 18.16 32.08
CA GLY A 691 3.09 19.59 31.88
C GLY A 691 4.38 20.39 31.62
N SER A 692 5.51 19.73 31.37
CA SER A 692 6.78 20.40 31.13
C SER A 692 6.79 21.17 29.81
N GLN A 693 7.50 22.30 29.81
CA GLN A 693 7.76 23.14 28.64
C GLN A 693 9.23 23.59 28.66
N PRO A 694 9.85 23.84 27.49
CA PRO A 694 11.17 24.45 27.43
C PRO A 694 11.19 25.82 28.11
N ALA A 695 12.34 26.22 28.66
CA ALA A 695 12.49 27.53 29.26
C ALA A 695 12.23 28.66 28.23
N GLY A 696 11.37 29.62 28.59
CA GLY A 696 11.04 30.79 27.75
C GLY A 696 9.70 30.71 27.02
N ILE A 697 8.93 29.64 27.25
CA ILE A 697 7.48 29.52 27.01
C ILE A 697 6.78 29.79 28.34
#